data_AF-A0A820BHJ5-F1
#
_entry.id   AF-A0A820BHJ5-F1
#
_cell.length_a   1.000
_cell.length_b   1.000
_cell.length_c   1.000
_cell.angle_alpha   90.00
_cell.angle_beta   90.00
_cell.angle_gamma   90.00
#
_symmetry.space_group_name_H-M   'P 1'
#
loop_
_entity.id
_entity.type
_entity.pdbx_description
1 polymer ?
#
loop_
_entity_poly.entity_id
_entity_poly.type
_entity_poly.pdbx_seq_one_letter_code
_entity_poly.pdbx_strand_id
1 'polypeptide(L)'
;LTNHYKTQCFSTHLTTFAGGFLVLPEPINWNYVFANAGFNKNKTIYLTVICLSIIYFLLIIYARYKDRKDIEKLGVTILPDNLKQDQYFYQIIVFTGHRKRSGTKSKVHFILEGDQDETQVRIFTDPNRKIFQRGGIDSFVMSVEKSLGPLNYIRLWHDNTGPGSSASWFLKYIIVRDLQTMEKSYFICQKWLAVEKDDGLIERLLPIAGELQKQEFSYLLAKKAYYSVSEGHLWFSIFSRPPSDKFTRVQRCTCCFVFLFQSMFLNILYYNQISEAKAANNTASLSFGPLYITPQQIGIGVIVEILVFVPSLLIIQFFRRIRSRHNQKQVSALHQAIFKLKQLPITKTSIECDKKKKGQIKFPWWCIFFAYGFSLLFTVISIFFIIVKGIEFGDLKTQKWLTSLVSGFFSSIFLVQPIKIISVAVIFAYIIRKPDNDKEAAEYMNDDVNLAHDEEYFPAIEDISPFNHRSGNNTNRLEEGEVAFAREQRLKYVQMWAIIREILNYVGYLCLLYVIIYSNKNQNAFLQVQHLRNFFLNTRSTNDDYTKISTMGQYWNWLENNFVESIRAQQWYNGDPPRNLSGYLNDKTNRFIGWATMRQLRIKPQSCHIQHMAIQSECQYDYSLLNNEKGSFQPGWNLTNQTNQIYSSSIQQAFIYQTGDDLKTYISTGKF
;
A
#
# COMPACT_ATOMS: atom_id res chain seq x y z
N LEU A 1 53.06 15.51 3.67
CA LEU A 1 54.13 14.99 4.55
C LEU A 1 53.45 14.48 5.83
N THR A 2 53.42 13.17 6.04
CA THR A 2 52.88 12.52 7.23
C THR A 2 54.02 11.81 7.94
N ASN A 3 54.15 11.98 9.27
CA ASN A 3 55.14 11.26 10.08
C ASN A 3 54.42 10.45 11.18
N HIS A 4 55.11 9.48 11.77
CA HIS A 4 54.62 8.51 12.76
C HIS A 4 53.86 9.12 13.95
N TYR A 5 54.10 10.40 14.28
CA TYR A 5 53.44 11.09 15.40
C TYR A 5 52.40 12.13 14.98
N LYS A 6 52.27 12.45 13.68
CA LYS A 6 51.28 13.45 13.24
C LYS A 6 50.89 13.26 11.77
N THR A 7 49.59 13.08 11.57
CA THR A 7 48.94 13.09 10.26
C THR A 7 48.39 14.49 10.02
N GLN A 8 48.93 15.23 9.04
CA GLN A 8 48.36 16.50 8.60
C GLN A 8 47.49 16.26 7.36
N CYS A 9 46.17 16.37 7.53
CA CYS A 9 45.22 16.39 6.42
C CYS A 9 45.11 17.83 5.89
N PHE A 10 45.61 18.07 4.68
CA PHE A 10 45.27 19.26 3.91
C PHE A 10 43.98 18.98 3.13
N SER A 11 42.82 19.21 3.76
CA SER A 11 41.57 19.35 3.02
C SER A 11 41.21 20.83 2.97
N THR A 12 41.29 21.44 1.79
CA THR A 12 40.77 22.80 1.54
C THR A 12 39.33 22.79 1.05
N HIS A 13 38.59 21.68 1.23
CA HIS A 13 37.21 21.57 0.80
C HIS A 13 36.26 21.83 1.97
N LEU A 14 35.99 23.12 2.21
CA LEU A 14 34.99 23.59 3.16
C LEU A 14 33.57 23.57 2.52
N THR A 15 33.24 22.55 1.73
CA THR A 15 31.86 22.35 1.27
C THR A 15 31.09 21.58 2.35
N THR A 16 30.64 22.35 3.33
CA THR A 16 29.31 22.33 3.93
C THR A 16 28.68 20.96 4.23
N PHE A 17 28.28 20.79 5.48
CA PHE A 17 27.41 19.77 6.07
C PHE A 17 26.11 19.39 5.31
N ALA A 18 25.85 19.96 4.13
CA ALA A 18 24.79 19.59 3.19
C ALA A 18 25.28 18.82 1.94
N GLY A 19 26.59 18.79 1.65
CA GLY A 19 27.16 18.13 0.47
C GLY A 19 27.13 16.59 0.53
N GLY A 20 26.99 16.00 1.72
CA GLY A 20 26.79 14.56 1.88
C GLY A 20 25.35 14.08 1.61
N PHE A 21 24.39 14.99 1.50
CA PHE A 21 22.98 14.68 1.22
C PHE A 21 22.62 14.81 -0.27
N LEU A 22 23.36 15.63 -1.02
CA LEU A 22 23.19 15.81 -2.46
C LEU A 22 24.20 14.95 -3.22
N VAL A 23 23.89 13.67 -3.39
CA VAL A 23 24.66 12.81 -4.30
C VAL A 23 24.17 13.11 -5.71
N LEU A 24 25.02 13.66 -6.57
CA LEU A 24 24.68 13.88 -7.98
C LEU A 24 24.69 12.55 -8.73
N PRO A 25 23.75 12.28 -9.65
CA PRO A 25 23.78 11.06 -10.45
C PRO A 25 25.03 11.01 -11.34
N GLU A 26 25.53 9.80 -11.59
CA GLU A 26 26.71 9.60 -12.44
C GLU A 26 26.46 10.07 -13.88
N PRO A 27 27.45 10.73 -14.52
CA PRO A 27 27.34 11.16 -15.90
C PRO A 27 27.14 9.96 -16.84
N ILE A 28 26.41 10.17 -17.92
CA ILE A 28 26.06 9.11 -18.88
C ILE A 28 27.23 8.84 -19.82
N ASN A 29 27.63 7.57 -19.97
CA ASN A 29 28.58 7.17 -21.00
C ASN A 29 27.89 6.97 -22.36
N TRP A 30 27.77 8.05 -23.13
CA TRP A 30 27.09 8.06 -24.44
C TRP A 30 27.71 7.08 -25.46
N ASN A 31 29.03 6.92 -25.47
CA ASN A 31 29.72 6.02 -26.39
C ASN A 31 29.32 4.56 -26.16
N TYR A 32 29.25 4.16 -24.89
CA TYR A 32 28.81 2.81 -24.52
C TYR A 32 27.34 2.56 -24.87
N VAL A 33 26.49 3.55 -24.65
CA VAL A 33 25.05 3.45 -24.91
C VAL A 33 24.78 3.26 -26.40
N PHE A 34 25.38 4.07 -27.27
CA PHE A 34 25.16 3.94 -28.72
C PHE A 34 25.73 2.64 -29.28
N ALA A 35 26.86 2.14 -28.74
CA ALA A 35 27.43 0.86 -29.15
C ALA A 35 26.57 -0.36 -28.74
N ASN A 36 25.76 -0.24 -27.69
CA ASN A 36 24.99 -1.35 -27.12
C ASN A 36 23.47 -1.17 -27.18
N ALA A 37 22.97 -0.26 -28.04
CA ALA A 37 21.54 0.00 -28.21
C ALA A 37 20.72 -1.13 -28.89
N GLY A 38 21.33 -2.30 -29.14
CA GLY A 38 20.65 -3.42 -29.76
C GLY A 38 19.57 -4.04 -28.86
N PHE A 39 18.36 -4.22 -29.41
CA PHE A 39 17.21 -4.79 -28.70
C PHE A 39 17.51 -6.14 -28.03
N ASN A 40 18.23 -7.03 -28.72
CA ASN A 40 18.53 -8.37 -28.22
C ASN A 40 19.46 -8.39 -26.99
N LYS A 41 20.28 -7.34 -26.80
CA LYS A 41 21.19 -7.25 -25.66
C LYS A 41 20.48 -6.73 -24.40
N ASN A 42 19.45 -5.88 -24.57
CA ASN A 42 18.78 -5.18 -23.48
C ASN A 42 17.25 -5.41 -23.51
N LYS A 43 16.83 -6.67 -23.63
CA LYS A 43 15.42 -7.04 -23.84
C LYS A 43 14.52 -6.55 -22.71
N THR A 44 15.00 -6.58 -21.47
CA THR A 44 14.19 -6.25 -20.28
C THR A 44 13.71 -4.79 -20.33
N ILE A 45 14.57 -3.84 -20.67
CA ILE A 45 14.19 -2.41 -20.66
C ILE A 45 13.21 -2.06 -21.78
N TYR A 46 13.41 -2.59 -22.99
CA TYR A 46 12.49 -2.34 -24.09
C TYR A 46 11.12 -2.99 -23.85
N LEU A 47 11.11 -4.25 -23.41
CA LEU A 47 9.86 -4.96 -23.13
C LEU A 47 9.06 -4.27 -22.02
N THR A 48 9.72 -3.80 -20.96
CA THR A 48 9.04 -3.08 -19.86
C THR A 48 8.40 -1.78 -20.32
N VAL A 49 9.11 -0.95 -21.10
CA VAL A 49 8.55 0.30 -21.65
C VAL A 49 7.36 0.00 -22.58
N ILE A 50 7.47 -1.03 -23.44
CA ILE A 50 6.38 -1.45 -24.33
C ILE A 50 5.17 -1.92 -23.52
N CYS A 51 5.37 -2.81 -22.55
CA CYS A 51 4.29 -3.32 -21.69
C CYS A 51 3.58 -2.20 -20.92
N LEU A 52 4.33 -1.27 -20.32
CA LEU A 52 3.75 -0.12 -19.62
C LEU A 52 2.96 0.78 -20.57
N SER A 53 3.44 0.98 -21.80
CA SER A 53 2.74 1.74 -22.83
C SER A 53 1.43 1.06 -23.25
N ILE A 54 1.44 -0.27 -23.45
CA ILE A 54 0.23 -1.05 -23.74
C ILE A 54 -0.79 -0.95 -22.60
N ILE A 55 -0.34 -1.11 -21.35
CA ILE A 55 -1.20 -0.97 -20.17
C ILE A 55 -1.86 0.41 -20.13
N TYR A 56 -1.11 1.46 -20.46
CA TYR A 56 -1.66 2.81 -20.54
C TYR A 56 -2.75 2.96 -21.60
N PHE A 57 -2.55 2.43 -22.82
CA PHE A 57 -3.59 2.44 -23.84
C PHE A 57 -4.86 1.69 -23.41
N LEU A 58 -4.71 0.50 -22.81
CA LEU A 58 -5.83 -0.25 -22.27
C LEU A 58 -6.57 0.51 -21.17
N LEU A 59 -5.84 1.16 -20.26
CA LEU A 59 -6.41 1.98 -19.20
C LEU A 59 -7.12 3.22 -19.73
N ILE A 60 -6.61 3.85 -20.80
CA ILE A 60 -7.30 4.98 -21.46
C ILE A 60 -8.62 4.52 -22.09
N ILE A 61 -8.64 3.38 -22.78
CA ILE A 61 -9.87 2.84 -23.38
C ILE A 61 -10.91 2.58 -22.29
N TYR A 62 -10.48 1.93 -21.20
CA TYR A 62 -11.32 1.70 -20.02
C TYR A 62 -11.80 3.02 -19.39
N ALA A 63 -10.90 3.98 -19.19
CA ALA A 63 -11.20 5.26 -18.56
C ALA A 63 -12.20 6.06 -19.40
N ARG A 64 -12.04 6.10 -20.72
CA ARG A 64 -12.95 6.77 -21.65
C ARG A 64 -14.33 6.13 -21.65
N TYR A 65 -14.39 4.80 -21.65
CA TYR A 65 -15.65 4.07 -21.52
C TYR A 65 -16.37 4.39 -20.20
N LYS A 66 -15.62 4.46 -19.08
CA LYS A 66 -16.19 4.79 -17.76
C LYS A 66 -16.59 6.25 -17.63
N ASP A 67 -15.82 7.18 -18.17
CA ASP A 67 -16.17 8.60 -18.20
C ASP A 67 -17.48 8.82 -18.98
N ARG A 68 -17.67 8.14 -20.13
CA ARG A 68 -18.94 8.19 -20.88
C ARG A 68 -20.13 7.68 -20.04
N LYS A 69 -19.95 6.56 -19.35
CA LYS A 69 -20.98 6.01 -18.44
C LYS A 69 -21.27 6.87 -17.22
N ASP A 70 -20.32 7.68 -16.77
CA ASP A 70 -20.52 8.61 -15.66
C ASP A 70 -21.36 9.81 -16.09
N ILE A 71 -21.29 10.23 -17.36
CA ILE A 71 -22.17 11.27 -17.92
C ILE A 71 -23.63 10.81 -17.91
N GLU A 72 -23.91 9.55 -18.25
CA GLU A 72 -25.26 8.96 -18.20
C GLU A 72 -25.89 8.92 -16.79
N LYS A 73 -25.09 9.09 -15.72
CA LYS A 73 -25.59 9.11 -14.34
C LYS A 73 -25.97 10.50 -13.86
N LEU A 74 -25.64 11.54 -14.63
CA LEU A 74 -25.93 12.92 -14.30
C LEU A 74 -27.10 13.36 -15.17
N GLY A 75 -28.15 13.87 -14.53
CA GLY A 75 -29.37 14.30 -15.20
C GLY A 75 -30.32 14.95 -14.22
N VAL A 76 -31.19 15.82 -14.74
CA VAL A 76 -32.31 16.39 -14.00
C VAL A 76 -33.58 15.90 -14.67
N THR A 77 -34.43 15.21 -13.92
CA THR A 77 -35.67 14.65 -14.44
C THR A 77 -36.84 15.31 -13.77
N ILE A 78 -37.81 15.72 -14.59
CA ILE A 78 -39.09 16.23 -14.11
C ILE A 78 -39.93 15.02 -13.76
N LEU A 79 -40.47 14.97 -12.55
CA LEU A 79 -41.33 13.86 -12.17
C LEU A 79 -42.60 13.86 -13.05
N PRO A 80 -43.06 12.67 -13.51
CA PRO A 80 -44.21 12.58 -14.40
C PRO A 80 -45.54 12.93 -13.72
N ASP A 81 -45.58 12.98 -12.40
CA ASP A 81 -46.75 13.32 -11.58
C ASP A 81 -46.91 14.84 -11.35
N ASN A 82 -46.03 15.65 -11.92
CA ASN A 82 -46.10 17.10 -11.82
C ASN A 82 -47.29 17.67 -12.62
N LEU A 83 -48.12 18.49 -11.98
CA LEU A 83 -49.26 19.13 -12.61
C LEU A 83 -48.88 20.50 -13.19
N LYS A 84 -49.44 20.84 -14.36
CA LYS A 84 -49.23 22.17 -14.99
C LYS A 84 -49.72 23.34 -14.13
N GLN A 85 -50.64 23.08 -13.19
CA GLN A 85 -51.27 24.09 -12.32
C GLN A 85 -50.45 24.40 -11.06
N ASP A 86 -49.48 23.53 -10.72
CA ASP A 86 -48.65 23.69 -9.54
C ASP A 86 -47.74 24.91 -9.66
N GLN A 87 -47.71 25.75 -8.62
CA GLN A 87 -46.97 27.00 -8.64
C GLN A 87 -45.64 26.93 -7.89
N TYR A 88 -45.42 25.86 -7.12
CA TYR A 88 -44.28 25.74 -6.23
C TYR A 88 -43.40 24.54 -6.61
N PHE A 89 -42.06 24.70 -6.65
CA PHE A 89 -41.15 23.66 -7.13
C PHE A 89 -40.04 23.32 -6.12
N TYR A 90 -39.80 22.03 -5.94
CA TYR A 90 -38.70 21.49 -5.15
C TYR A 90 -37.79 20.64 -6.03
N GLN A 91 -36.47 20.78 -5.85
CA GLN A 91 -35.47 19.91 -6.45
C GLN A 91 -35.01 18.89 -5.40
N ILE A 92 -35.27 17.62 -5.64
CA ILE A 92 -34.85 16.51 -4.77
C ILE A 92 -33.65 15.82 -5.41
N ILE A 93 -32.53 15.77 -4.69
CA ILE A 93 -31.31 15.10 -5.16
C ILE A 93 -30.96 13.95 -4.24
N VAL A 94 -30.93 12.77 -4.83
CA VAL A 94 -30.73 11.51 -4.14
C VAL A 94 -29.31 11.02 -4.38
N PHE A 95 -28.54 10.84 -3.31
CA PHE A 95 -27.17 10.34 -3.39
C PHE A 95 -27.12 8.85 -3.02
N THR A 96 -26.88 7.99 -4.01
CA THR A 96 -26.67 6.56 -3.78
C THR A 96 -25.21 6.30 -3.41
N GLY A 97 -24.94 5.49 -2.40
CA GLY A 97 -23.56 5.29 -1.94
C GLY A 97 -22.67 4.46 -2.88
N HIS A 98 -21.38 4.39 -2.55
CA HIS A 98 -20.34 3.79 -3.41
C HIS A 98 -19.97 2.34 -3.04
N ARG A 99 -20.65 1.76 -2.04
CA ARG A 99 -20.44 0.36 -1.59
C ARG A 99 -20.71 -0.63 -2.72
N LYS A 100 -20.12 -1.83 -2.67
CA LYS A 100 -20.33 -2.86 -3.71
C LYS A 100 -21.82 -3.22 -3.76
N ARG A 101 -22.42 -3.19 -4.96
CA ARG A 101 -23.86 -3.48 -5.19
C ARG A 101 -24.79 -2.59 -4.33
N SER A 102 -24.52 -1.28 -4.31
CA SER A 102 -25.30 -0.27 -3.57
C SER A 102 -26.46 0.35 -4.35
N GLY A 103 -26.53 0.13 -5.66
CA GLY A 103 -27.62 0.65 -6.48
C GLY A 103 -28.81 -0.29 -6.54
N THR A 104 -29.99 0.27 -6.77
CA THR A 104 -31.25 -0.47 -6.82
C THR A 104 -31.93 -0.34 -8.18
N LYS A 105 -32.73 -1.36 -8.53
CA LYS A 105 -33.67 -1.35 -9.65
C LYS A 105 -35.12 -1.45 -9.18
N SER A 106 -35.34 -1.51 -7.86
CA SER A 106 -36.66 -1.48 -7.23
C SER A 106 -37.30 -0.11 -7.43
N LYS A 107 -38.63 -0.04 -7.46
CA LYS A 107 -39.35 1.24 -7.49
C LYS A 107 -39.27 1.88 -6.12
N VAL A 108 -38.77 3.11 -6.08
CA VAL A 108 -38.60 3.89 -4.84
C VAL A 108 -39.72 4.90 -4.73
N HIS A 109 -40.45 4.81 -3.63
CA HIS A 109 -41.55 5.69 -3.28
C HIS A 109 -41.11 6.63 -2.17
N PHE A 110 -41.68 7.83 -2.14
CA PHE A 110 -41.43 8.78 -1.07
C PHE A 110 -42.64 9.66 -0.77
N ILE A 111 -42.64 10.21 0.44
CA ILE A 111 -43.51 11.28 0.92
C ILE A 111 -42.60 12.35 1.52
N LEU A 112 -42.79 13.59 1.12
CA LEU A 112 -42.14 14.75 1.70
C LEU A 112 -43.16 15.54 2.54
N GLU A 113 -42.83 15.78 3.80
CA GLU A 113 -43.69 16.52 4.73
C GLU A 113 -42.98 17.82 5.16
N GLY A 114 -43.74 18.90 5.24
CA GLY A 114 -43.34 20.12 5.92
C GLY A 114 -44.45 20.64 6.83
N ASP A 115 -44.20 21.75 7.52
CA ASP A 115 -45.12 22.31 8.51
C ASP A 115 -46.50 22.68 7.95
N GLN A 116 -46.57 23.00 6.65
CA GLN A 116 -47.80 23.50 6.04
C GLN A 116 -48.62 22.42 5.34
N ASP A 117 -47.97 21.41 4.78
CA ASP A 117 -48.63 20.37 3.99
C ASP A 117 -47.73 19.14 3.81
N GLU A 118 -48.32 18.03 3.37
CA GLU A 118 -47.62 16.80 2.98
C GLU A 118 -47.89 16.43 1.52
N THR A 119 -46.89 15.88 0.84
CA THR A 119 -47.10 15.36 -0.51
C THR A 119 -47.79 14.00 -0.47
N GLN A 120 -48.61 13.69 -1.48
CA GLN A 120 -49.05 12.32 -1.74
C GLN A 120 -47.87 11.37 -2.01
N VAL A 121 -48.14 10.06 -2.06
CA VAL A 121 -47.12 9.06 -2.41
C VAL A 121 -46.63 9.30 -3.84
N ARG A 122 -45.37 9.73 -3.96
CA ARG A 122 -44.71 9.94 -5.24
C ARG A 122 -43.68 8.85 -5.53
N ILE A 123 -43.35 8.67 -6.80
CA ILE A 123 -42.43 7.63 -7.25
C ILE A 123 -41.28 8.29 -8.01
N PHE A 124 -40.05 8.02 -7.60
CA PHE A 124 -38.90 8.40 -8.38
C PHE A 124 -38.84 7.55 -9.65
N THR A 125 -39.04 8.19 -10.79
CA THR A 125 -39.04 7.53 -12.10
C THR A 125 -38.30 8.40 -13.11
N ASP A 126 -37.64 7.74 -14.05
CA ASP A 126 -36.99 8.39 -15.18
C ASP A 126 -37.19 7.50 -16.41
N PRO A 127 -37.79 8.02 -17.50
CA PRO A 127 -38.06 7.25 -18.70
C PRO A 127 -36.78 6.94 -19.50
N ASN A 128 -35.76 7.80 -19.43
CA ASN A 128 -34.60 7.76 -20.33
C ASN A 128 -33.33 7.29 -19.60
N ARG A 129 -33.15 7.73 -18.36
CA ARG A 129 -31.96 7.46 -17.54
C ARG A 129 -32.18 6.30 -16.58
N LYS A 130 -31.13 5.51 -16.36
CA LYS A 130 -31.09 4.52 -15.29
C LYS A 130 -30.75 5.18 -13.96
N ILE A 131 -31.75 5.35 -13.09
CA ILE A 131 -31.62 5.97 -11.76
C ILE A 131 -31.08 5.00 -10.69
N PHE A 132 -30.67 5.55 -9.54
CA PHE A 132 -30.20 4.85 -8.34
C PHE A 132 -29.04 3.89 -8.56
N GLN A 133 -28.14 4.23 -9.48
CA GLN A 133 -26.93 3.45 -9.71
C GLN A 133 -25.94 3.59 -8.55
N ARG A 134 -25.03 2.63 -8.42
CA ARG A 134 -23.91 2.70 -7.47
C ARG A 134 -23.11 4.00 -7.67
N GLY A 135 -23.03 4.81 -6.62
CA GLY A 135 -22.36 6.12 -6.67
C GLY A 135 -23.05 7.15 -7.56
N GLY A 136 -24.30 6.88 -7.96
CA GLY A 136 -25.13 7.77 -8.77
C GLY A 136 -25.69 8.93 -7.95
N ILE A 137 -25.96 10.02 -8.65
CA ILE A 137 -26.52 11.26 -8.11
C ILE A 137 -27.68 11.62 -9.01
N ASP A 138 -28.89 11.38 -8.51
CA ASP A 138 -30.09 11.52 -9.30
C ASP A 138 -30.85 12.77 -8.84
N SER A 139 -31.04 13.74 -9.75
CA SER A 139 -31.83 14.94 -9.48
C SER A 139 -33.23 14.81 -10.07
N PHE A 140 -34.23 15.15 -9.26
CA PHE A 140 -35.65 15.16 -9.62
C PHE A 140 -36.25 16.52 -9.33
N VAL A 141 -37.14 17.00 -10.19
CA VAL A 141 -37.92 18.23 -9.98
C VAL A 141 -39.36 17.83 -9.69
N MET A 142 -39.87 18.26 -8.54
CA MET A 142 -41.21 18.00 -8.05
C MET A 142 -41.97 19.33 -7.98
N SER A 143 -43.20 19.37 -8.47
CA SER A 143 -44.12 20.51 -8.35
C SER A 143 -45.19 20.21 -7.30
N VAL A 144 -45.61 21.23 -6.56
CA VAL A 144 -46.71 21.18 -5.59
C VAL A 144 -47.55 22.46 -5.66
N GLU A 145 -48.82 22.38 -5.25
CA GLU A 145 -49.77 23.49 -5.36
C GLU A 145 -49.30 24.72 -4.55
N LYS A 146 -48.86 24.49 -3.31
CA LYS A 146 -48.43 25.51 -2.35
C LYS A 146 -47.13 25.08 -1.67
N SER A 147 -46.44 26.04 -1.04
CA SER A 147 -45.25 25.76 -0.24
C SER A 147 -45.55 24.72 0.83
N LEU A 148 -44.65 23.74 1.02
CA LEU A 148 -44.72 22.81 2.15
C LEU A 148 -44.25 23.47 3.46
N GLY A 149 -43.74 24.71 3.40
CA GLY A 149 -43.10 25.39 4.53
C GLY A 149 -41.73 24.79 4.88
N PRO A 150 -41.24 25.03 6.10
CA PRO A 150 -40.07 24.32 6.63
C PRO A 150 -40.32 22.81 6.58
N LEU A 151 -39.40 22.07 5.97
CA LEU A 151 -39.52 20.62 5.84
C LEU A 151 -39.28 19.94 7.19
N ASN A 152 -39.91 18.79 7.44
CA ASN A 152 -39.80 18.07 8.71
C ASN A 152 -39.08 16.73 8.53
N TYR A 153 -39.67 15.85 7.71
CA TYR A 153 -39.06 14.58 7.35
C TYR A 153 -39.38 14.19 5.90
N ILE A 154 -38.56 13.29 5.38
CA ILE A 154 -38.85 12.54 4.16
C ILE A 154 -39.00 11.07 4.53
N ARG A 155 -40.15 10.49 4.18
CA ARG A 155 -40.39 9.05 4.30
C ARG A 155 -40.12 8.40 2.94
N LEU A 156 -39.34 7.33 2.91
CA LEU A 156 -38.98 6.64 1.68
C LEU A 156 -38.95 5.12 1.85
N TRP A 157 -39.37 4.40 0.83
CA TRP A 157 -39.36 2.94 0.81
C TRP A 157 -39.24 2.42 -0.62
N HIS A 158 -38.92 1.13 -0.77
CA HIS A 158 -38.91 0.48 -2.08
C HIS A 158 -39.73 -0.81 -2.08
N ASP A 159 -40.19 -1.22 -3.26
CA ASP A 159 -41.01 -2.42 -3.49
C ASP A 159 -40.21 -3.74 -3.49
N ASN A 160 -38.87 -3.66 -3.45
CA ASN A 160 -37.96 -4.82 -3.44
C ASN A 160 -38.10 -5.74 -4.67
N THR A 161 -38.64 -5.23 -5.78
CA THR A 161 -38.85 -6.01 -7.01
C THR A 161 -37.58 -6.16 -7.85
N GLY A 162 -36.49 -5.46 -7.49
CA GLY A 162 -35.22 -5.55 -8.20
C GLY A 162 -34.63 -6.97 -8.18
N PRO A 163 -34.03 -7.46 -9.29
CA PRO A 163 -33.50 -8.82 -9.34
C PRO A 163 -32.24 -8.98 -8.47
N GLY A 164 -32.26 -9.99 -7.60
CA GLY A 164 -31.14 -10.40 -6.76
C GLY A 164 -30.57 -9.25 -5.93
N SER A 165 -29.26 -9.02 -6.00
CA SER A 165 -28.61 -7.94 -5.24
C SER A 165 -28.98 -6.51 -5.67
N SER A 166 -29.80 -6.36 -6.72
CA SER A 166 -30.30 -5.06 -7.19
C SER A 166 -31.63 -4.68 -6.53
N ALA A 167 -32.18 -5.53 -5.64
CA ALA A 167 -33.32 -5.19 -4.80
C ALA A 167 -32.88 -4.22 -3.68
N SER A 168 -31.76 -4.57 -3.04
CA SER A 168 -30.96 -3.77 -2.12
C SER A 168 -30.63 -2.37 -2.61
N TRP A 169 -30.77 -1.38 -1.73
CA TRP A 169 -30.29 -0.02 -1.96
C TRP A 169 -29.45 0.47 -0.79
N PHE A 170 -28.37 1.21 -1.04
CA PHE A 170 -27.65 1.93 0.01
C PHE A 170 -27.78 3.44 -0.23
N LEU A 171 -28.64 4.08 0.55
CA LEU A 171 -28.87 5.51 0.49
C LEU A 171 -27.84 6.25 1.35
N LYS A 172 -27.12 7.20 0.76
CA LYS A 172 -26.15 8.03 1.50
C LYS A 172 -26.89 9.17 2.21
N TYR A 173 -27.50 10.07 1.43
CA TYR A 173 -28.32 11.18 1.92
C TYR A 173 -29.19 11.72 0.78
N ILE A 174 -30.20 12.51 1.12
CA ILE A 174 -31.05 13.26 0.19
C ILE A 174 -30.89 14.75 0.49
N ILE A 175 -30.82 15.57 -0.55
CA ILE A 175 -30.86 17.03 -0.43
C ILE A 175 -32.14 17.50 -1.12
N VAL A 176 -32.97 18.24 -0.41
CA VAL A 176 -34.13 18.92 -0.99
C VAL A 176 -33.79 20.41 -1.05
N ARG A 177 -33.85 20.97 -2.26
CA ARG A 177 -33.67 22.39 -2.51
C ARG A 177 -35.02 22.99 -2.90
N ASP A 178 -35.42 24.03 -2.19
CA ASP A 178 -36.53 24.89 -2.62
C ASP A 178 -36.05 25.78 -3.76
N LEU A 179 -36.75 25.75 -4.91
CA LEU A 179 -36.32 26.47 -6.11
C LEU A 179 -36.69 27.95 -6.11
N GLN A 180 -37.49 28.41 -5.14
CA GLN A 180 -37.92 29.80 -5.02
C GLN A 180 -37.08 30.52 -3.97
N THR A 181 -36.83 29.89 -2.82
CA THR A 181 -35.98 30.48 -1.76
C THR A 181 -34.50 30.11 -1.92
N MET A 182 -34.19 29.07 -2.70
CA MET A 182 -32.85 28.48 -2.84
C MET A 182 -32.28 27.89 -1.53
N GLU A 183 -33.12 27.68 -0.52
CA GLU A 183 -32.77 27.00 0.73
C GLU A 183 -32.59 25.49 0.51
N LYS A 184 -31.70 24.87 1.31
CA LYS A 184 -31.36 23.44 1.20
C LYS A 184 -31.58 22.71 2.52
N SER A 185 -32.42 21.70 2.48
CA SER A 185 -32.65 20.76 3.58
C SER A 185 -31.91 19.45 3.31
N TYR A 186 -31.26 18.91 4.34
CA TYR A 186 -30.44 17.70 4.25
C TYR A 186 -31.08 16.57 5.05
N PHE A 187 -31.17 15.38 4.46
CA PHE A 187 -31.69 14.17 5.09
C PHE A 187 -30.62 13.07 5.03
N ILE A 188 -29.99 12.76 6.16
CA ILE A 188 -28.86 11.81 6.23
C ILE A 188 -29.41 10.40 6.52
N CYS A 189 -29.00 9.39 5.74
CA CYS A 189 -29.40 7.99 5.95
C CYS A 189 -28.19 7.09 6.26
N GLN A 190 -27.25 6.96 5.32
CA GLN A 190 -26.06 6.10 5.38
C GLN A 190 -26.30 4.63 5.75
N LYS A 191 -27.48 4.11 5.44
CA LYS A 191 -27.86 2.73 5.75
C LYS A 191 -28.33 1.99 4.51
N TRP A 192 -28.34 0.66 4.60
CA TRP A 192 -29.01 -0.14 3.58
C TRP A 192 -30.53 -0.09 3.79
N LEU A 193 -31.24 0.11 2.68
CA LEU A 193 -32.64 -0.22 2.52
C LEU A 193 -32.67 -1.55 1.77
N ALA A 194 -32.76 -2.64 2.52
CA ALA A 194 -32.64 -3.99 2.00
C ALA A 194 -33.11 -4.96 3.07
N VAL A 195 -33.77 -6.03 2.66
CA VAL A 195 -34.18 -7.10 3.58
C VAL A 195 -32.96 -7.88 4.08
N GLU A 196 -31.99 -8.08 3.19
CA GLU A 196 -30.82 -8.93 3.38
C GLU A 196 -29.56 -8.17 3.84
N LYS A 197 -29.64 -6.85 4.10
CA LYS A 197 -28.48 -6.03 4.57
C LYS A 197 -28.85 -5.07 5.69
N ASP A 198 -27.82 -4.64 6.43
CA ASP A 198 -27.86 -3.76 7.62
C ASP A 198 -28.86 -4.17 8.73
N ASP A 199 -29.99 -3.50 8.89
CA ASP A 199 -31.05 -3.79 9.87
C ASP A 199 -32.29 -4.47 9.23
N GLY A 200 -32.24 -4.79 7.93
CA GLY A 200 -33.31 -5.53 7.27
C GLY A 200 -34.57 -4.70 6.99
N LEU A 201 -34.47 -3.37 7.05
CA LEU A 201 -35.59 -2.46 6.78
C LEU A 201 -35.51 -1.93 5.34
N ILE A 202 -36.63 -1.94 4.63
CA ILE A 202 -36.77 -1.39 3.27
C ILE A 202 -37.42 0.00 3.26
N GLU A 203 -37.83 0.47 4.44
CA GLU A 203 -38.56 1.72 4.68
C GLU A 203 -37.81 2.55 5.72
N ARG A 204 -37.74 3.87 5.50
CA ARG A 204 -37.09 4.84 6.38
C ARG A 204 -37.89 6.12 6.47
N LEU A 205 -38.00 6.64 7.68
CA LEU A 205 -38.39 8.02 7.96
C LEU A 205 -37.12 8.79 8.34
N LEU A 206 -36.74 9.76 7.51
CA LEU A 206 -35.53 10.57 7.70
C LEU A 206 -35.94 11.99 8.11
N PRO A 207 -35.72 12.41 9.35
CA PRO A 207 -35.93 13.80 9.74
C PRO A 207 -34.86 14.71 9.12
N ILE A 208 -35.10 16.03 9.12
CA ILE A 208 -34.06 17.00 8.78
C ILE A 208 -32.83 16.77 9.66
N ALA A 209 -31.66 16.70 9.03
CA ALA A 209 -30.40 16.59 9.71
C ALA A 209 -30.04 17.91 10.41
N GLY A 210 -30.06 17.89 11.74
CA GLY A 210 -29.54 18.99 12.56
C GLY A 210 -28.03 19.18 12.39
N GLU A 211 -27.51 20.36 12.77
CA GLU A 211 -26.08 20.69 12.67
C GLU A 211 -25.17 19.70 13.43
N LEU A 212 -25.65 19.12 14.53
CA LEU A 212 -24.90 18.11 15.30
C LEU A 212 -24.77 16.76 14.57
N GLN A 213 -25.82 16.31 13.86
CA GLN A 213 -25.76 15.07 13.07
C GLN A 213 -24.84 15.23 11.85
N LYS A 214 -24.77 16.44 11.26
CA LYS A 214 -23.79 16.77 10.21
C LYS A 214 -22.34 16.70 10.70
N GLN A 215 -22.11 16.71 12.02
CA GLN A 215 -20.79 16.67 12.66
C GLN A 215 -20.43 15.30 13.24
N GLU A 216 -21.25 14.26 13.04
CA GLU A 216 -20.96 12.93 13.57
C GLU A 216 -19.62 12.40 13.02
N PHE A 217 -18.74 11.96 13.93
CA PHE A 217 -17.37 11.55 13.58
C PHE A 217 -17.35 10.41 12.55
N SER A 218 -18.23 9.42 12.70
CA SER A 218 -18.34 8.26 11.80
C SER A 218 -18.64 8.70 10.35
N TYR A 219 -19.58 9.64 10.20
CA TYR A 219 -19.95 10.25 8.94
C TYR A 219 -18.81 11.05 8.33
N LEU A 220 -18.23 11.97 9.11
CA LEU A 220 -17.13 12.82 8.65
C LEU A 220 -15.91 11.99 8.24
N LEU A 221 -15.58 10.94 8.98
CA LEU A 221 -14.46 10.04 8.69
C LEU A 221 -14.72 9.26 7.39
N ALA A 222 -15.87 8.59 7.26
CA ALA A 222 -16.21 7.81 6.08
C ALA A 222 -16.29 8.68 4.82
N LYS A 223 -16.90 9.87 4.94
CA LYS A 223 -16.97 10.88 3.89
C LYS A 223 -15.58 11.37 3.51
N LYS A 224 -14.75 11.80 4.47
CA LYS A 224 -13.41 12.33 4.19
C LYS A 224 -12.49 11.25 3.61
N ALA A 225 -12.55 10.02 4.13
CA ALA A 225 -11.80 8.90 3.59
C ALA A 225 -12.19 8.64 2.13
N TYR A 226 -13.49 8.62 1.81
CA TYR A 226 -13.94 8.47 0.42
C TYR A 226 -13.39 9.58 -0.48
N TYR A 227 -13.54 10.85 -0.11
CA TYR A 227 -13.02 11.98 -0.90
C TYR A 227 -11.50 11.97 -1.04
N SER A 228 -10.79 11.63 0.03
CA SER A 228 -9.33 11.48 0.01
C SER A 228 -8.88 10.38 -0.97
N VAL A 229 -9.63 9.26 -1.04
CA VAL A 229 -9.37 8.18 -2.02
C VAL A 229 -9.79 8.57 -3.44
N SER A 230 -10.97 9.16 -3.63
CA SER A 230 -11.59 9.39 -4.94
C SER A 230 -11.07 10.63 -5.66
N GLU A 231 -10.61 11.64 -4.93
CA GLU A 231 -10.10 12.92 -5.46
C GLU A 231 -8.67 13.25 -4.99
N GLY A 232 -8.29 12.79 -3.79
CA GLY A 232 -6.97 13.06 -3.21
C GLY A 232 -5.85 12.18 -3.78
N HIS A 233 -6.15 10.95 -4.20
CA HIS A 233 -5.15 10.00 -4.67
C HIS A 233 -5.31 9.65 -6.15
N LEU A 234 -4.44 10.20 -7.00
CA LEU A 234 -4.51 10.12 -8.46
C LEU A 234 -4.75 8.69 -8.99
N TRP A 235 -4.08 7.68 -8.42
CA TRP A 235 -4.21 6.28 -8.82
C TRP A 235 -5.60 5.67 -8.55
N PHE A 236 -6.14 5.85 -7.34
CA PHE A 236 -7.46 5.32 -6.97
C PHE A 236 -8.57 6.13 -7.63
N SER A 237 -8.30 7.41 -7.88
CA SER A 237 -9.19 8.33 -8.58
C SER A 237 -9.54 7.86 -9.99
N ILE A 238 -8.73 7.02 -10.65
CA ILE A 238 -9.03 6.42 -11.96
C ILE A 238 -10.22 5.45 -11.87
N PHE A 239 -10.35 4.71 -10.78
CA PHE A 239 -11.39 3.71 -10.57
C PHE A 239 -12.59 4.26 -9.80
N SER A 240 -12.35 5.23 -8.91
CA SER A 240 -13.36 5.73 -7.97
C SER A 240 -13.74 7.21 -8.16
N ARG A 241 -13.47 7.82 -9.33
CA ARG A 241 -13.90 9.19 -9.67
C ARG A 241 -15.41 9.35 -9.41
N PRO A 242 -15.85 10.43 -8.71
CA PRO A 242 -17.25 10.78 -8.63
C PRO A 242 -17.75 11.31 -10.00
N PRO A 243 -18.95 10.94 -10.47
CA PRO A 243 -19.41 11.30 -11.81
C PRO A 243 -19.36 12.79 -12.17
N SER A 244 -19.56 13.67 -11.18
CA SER A 244 -19.61 15.13 -11.34
C SER A 244 -18.26 15.83 -11.55
N ASP A 245 -17.14 15.21 -11.20
CA ASP A 245 -15.85 15.92 -11.16
C ASP A 245 -15.34 16.24 -12.57
N LYS A 246 -15.06 17.51 -12.87
CA LYS A 246 -14.56 17.97 -14.18
C LYS A 246 -13.23 17.31 -14.58
N PHE A 247 -12.43 16.85 -13.61
CA PHE A 247 -11.17 16.13 -13.88
C PHE A 247 -11.45 14.66 -14.24
N THR A 248 -11.41 14.36 -15.54
CA THR A 248 -11.80 13.05 -16.12
C THR A 248 -10.85 11.90 -15.77
N ARG A 249 -11.31 10.64 -15.84
CA ARG A 249 -10.46 9.45 -15.61
C ARG A 249 -9.34 9.36 -16.64
N VAL A 250 -9.59 9.78 -17.89
CA VAL A 250 -8.55 9.83 -18.94
C VAL A 250 -7.42 10.77 -18.53
N GLN A 251 -7.74 12.00 -18.10
CA GLN A 251 -6.73 12.97 -17.64
C GLN A 251 -6.00 12.49 -16.38
N ARG A 252 -6.72 11.84 -15.45
CA ARG A 252 -6.10 11.21 -14.27
C ARG A 252 -5.11 10.11 -14.66
N CYS A 253 -5.49 9.26 -15.62
CA CYS A 253 -4.64 8.20 -16.17
C CYS A 253 -3.38 8.75 -16.83
N THR A 254 -3.50 9.82 -17.63
CA THR A 254 -2.33 10.49 -18.25
C THR A 254 -1.40 11.07 -17.21
N CYS A 255 -1.91 11.72 -16.16
CA CYS A 255 -1.08 12.21 -15.06
C CYS A 255 -0.38 11.07 -14.31
N CYS A 256 -1.07 9.95 -14.04
CA CYS A 256 -0.46 8.78 -13.38
C CYS A 256 0.67 8.19 -14.22
N PHE A 257 0.48 8.15 -15.53
CA PHE A 257 1.49 7.66 -16.46
C PHE A 257 2.75 8.53 -16.46
N VAL A 258 2.58 9.86 -16.53
CA VAL A 258 3.69 10.82 -16.41
C VAL A 258 4.41 10.64 -15.07
N PHE A 259 3.66 10.56 -13.96
CA PHE A 259 4.23 10.37 -12.62
C PHE A 259 5.03 9.06 -12.53
N LEU A 260 4.52 7.96 -13.09
CA LEU A 260 5.19 6.67 -13.09
C LEU A 260 6.51 6.73 -13.86
N PHE A 261 6.52 7.28 -15.07
CA PHE A 261 7.75 7.39 -15.87
C PHE A 261 8.76 8.35 -15.26
N GLN A 262 8.32 9.47 -14.68
CA GLN A 262 9.21 10.39 -13.98
C GLN A 262 9.81 9.74 -12.72
N SER A 263 9.01 8.99 -11.95
CA SER A 263 9.47 8.25 -10.78
C SER A 263 10.47 7.14 -11.17
N MET A 264 10.19 6.38 -12.23
CA MET A 264 11.11 5.37 -12.76
C MET A 264 12.42 5.99 -13.24
N PHE A 265 12.34 7.12 -13.97
CA PHE A 265 13.51 7.85 -14.44
C PHE A 265 14.40 8.34 -13.30
N LEU A 266 13.82 8.97 -12.29
CA LEU A 266 14.60 9.44 -11.15
C LEU A 266 15.09 8.26 -10.30
N ASN A 267 14.33 7.18 -10.16
CA ASN A 267 14.78 6.00 -9.43
C ASN A 267 15.98 5.29 -10.10
N ILE A 268 15.99 5.18 -11.44
CA ILE A 268 17.10 4.54 -12.17
C ILE A 268 18.38 5.38 -12.11
N LEU A 269 18.27 6.72 -12.14
CA LEU A 269 19.41 7.62 -12.04
C LEU A 269 20.20 7.46 -10.73
N TYR A 270 19.50 7.17 -9.63
CA TYR A 270 20.09 7.04 -8.30
C TYR A 270 20.31 5.58 -7.86
N TYR A 271 20.03 4.59 -8.73
CA TYR A 271 20.03 3.18 -8.34
C TYR A 271 21.40 2.65 -7.92
N ASN A 272 22.47 2.99 -8.65
CA ASN A 272 23.84 2.56 -8.32
C ASN A 272 24.23 3.01 -6.91
N GLN A 273 23.95 4.26 -6.57
CA GLN A 273 24.25 4.84 -5.25
C GLN A 273 23.47 4.15 -4.13
N ILE A 274 22.20 3.82 -4.38
CA ILE A 274 21.37 3.06 -3.43
C ILE A 274 21.93 1.64 -3.24
N SER A 275 22.40 1.00 -4.32
CA SER A 275 22.97 -0.35 -4.29
C SER A 275 24.35 -0.38 -3.61
N GLU A 276 25.18 0.63 -3.84
CA GLU A 276 26.50 0.77 -3.21
C GLU A 276 26.37 1.09 -1.72
N ALA A 277 25.41 1.95 -1.33
CA ALA A 277 25.10 2.19 0.08
C ALA A 277 24.63 0.92 0.82
N LYS A 278 23.98 -0.03 0.12
CA LYS A 278 23.65 -1.35 0.69
C LYS A 278 24.88 -2.24 0.88
N ALA A 279 25.90 -2.08 0.05
CA ALA A 279 27.12 -2.88 0.10
C ALA A 279 28.18 -2.31 1.08
N ALA A 280 28.18 -0.99 1.32
CA ALA A 280 29.28 -0.30 1.97
C ALA A 280 29.24 -0.25 3.52
N ASN A 281 28.09 -0.37 4.21
CA ASN A 281 28.02 0.03 5.63
C ASN A 281 27.47 -1.03 6.61
N ASN A 282 28.33 -1.38 7.58
CA ASN A 282 28.06 -2.16 8.79
C ASN A 282 27.86 -1.29 10.07
N THR A 283 27.77 0.05 9.99
CA THR A 283 27.91 0.90 11.21
C THR A 283 26.86 1.99 11.45
N ALA A 284 25.85 2.19 10.60
CA ALA A 284 24.74 3.13 10.90
C ALA A 284 23.43 2.81 10.15
N SER A 285 23.09 1.53 10.02
CA SER A 285 21.84 1.09 9.39
C SER A 285 20.83 0.68 10.46
N LEU A 286 19.68 1.35 10.51
CA LEU A 286 18.52 0.84 11.24
C LEU A 286 17.94 -0.32 10.41
N SER A 287 18.30 -1.56 10.77
CA SER A 287 17.81 -2.76 10.09
C SER A 287 16.54 -3.25 10.77
N PHE A 288 15.40 -3.12 10.08
CA PHE A 288 14.14 -3.76 10.47
C PHE A 288 13.89 -4.93 9.51
N GLY A 289 14.46 -6.09 9.84
CA GLY A 289 14.38 -7.28 8.99
C GLY A 289 14.99 -7.04 7.60
N PRO A 290 14.34 -7.41 6.48
CA PRO A 290 14.87 -7.23 5.12
C PRO A 290 14.96 -5.75 4.67
N LEU A 291 14.55 -4.79 5.52
CA LEU A 291 14.59 -3.37 5.23
C LEU A 291 15.86 -2.75 5.83
N TYR A 292 16.80 -2.40 4.95
CA TYR A 292 17.98 -1.60 5.28
C TYR A 292 17.66 -0.14 5.01
N ILE A 293 17.67 0.69 6.05
CA ILE A 293 17.40 2.13 5.94
C ILE A 293 18.67 2.88 6.31
N THR A 294 19.26 3.58 5.34
CA THR A 294 20.39 4.50 5.55
C THR A 294 19.93 5.96 5.42
N PRO A 295 20.52 6.92 6.16
CA PRO A 295 20.20 8.34 6.02
C PRO A 295 20.35 8.87 4.58
N GLN A 296 21.33 8.33 3.84
CA GLN A 296 21.57 8.64 2.43
C GLN A 296 20.41 8.16 1.54
N GLN A 297 19.90 6.94 1.75
CA GLN A 297 18.73 6.43 1.03
C GLN A 297 17.47 7.24 1.33
N ILE A 298 17.29 7.70 2.58
CA ILE A 298 16.18 8.60 2.93
C ILE A 298 16.33 9.93 2.19
N GLY A 299 17.53 10.54 2.19
CA GLY A 299 17.80 11.80 1.49
C GLY A 299 17.53 11.71 -0.02
N ILE A 300 18.04 10.67 -0.68
CA ILE A 300 17.76 10.39 -2.10
C ILE A 300 16.26 10.21 -2.33
N GLY A 301 15.56 9.44 -1.47
CA GLY A 301 14.12 9.24 -1.56
C GLY A 301 13.31 10.54 -1.49
N VAL A 302 13.68 11.46 -0.60
CA VAL A 302 13.04 12.77 -0.46
C VAL A 302 13.29 13.65 -1.68
N ILE A 303 14.52 13.69 -2.20
CA ILE A 303 14.87 14.47 -3.40
C ILE A 303 14.09 13.96 -4.61
N VAL A 304 14.05 12.64 -4.82
CA VAL A 304 13.30 12.01 -5.92
C VAL A 304 11.81 12.37 -5.82
N GLU A 305 11.21 12.27 -4.63
CA GLU A 305 9.80 12.61 -4.45
C GLU A 305 9.52 14.09 -4.76
N ILE A 306 10.36 15.02 -4.29
CA ILE A 306 10.22 16.46 -4.57
C ILE A 306 10.33 16.75 -6.07
N LEU A 307 11.31 16.15 -6.75
CA LEU A 307 11.54 16.35 -8.18
C LEU A 307 10.39 15.80 -9.03
N VAL A 308 9.78 14.67 -8.67
CA VAL A 308 8.58 14.15 -9.34
C VAL A 308 7.35 15.01 -9.04
N PHE A 309 7.24 15.53 -7.82
CA PHE A 309 6.05 16.22 -7.34
C PHE A 309 5.78 17.53 -8.08
N VAL A 310 6.81 18.34 -8.34
CA VAL A 310 6.64 19.68 -8.94
C VAL A 310 6.03 19.61 -10.36
N PRO A 311 6.57 18.86 -11.32
CA PRO A 311 5.96 18.72 -12.64
C PRO A 311 4.56 18.09 -12.58
N SER A 312 4.38 17.09 -11.71
CA SER A 312 3.11 16.38 -11.56
C SER A 312 2.01 17.30 -11.03
N LEU A 313 2.32 18.16 -10.05
CA LEU A 313 1.38 19.16 -9.55
C LEU A 313 0.98 20.16 -10.64
N LEU A 314 1.94 20.64 -11.43
CA LEU A 314 1.66 21.60 -12.49
C LEU A 314 0.64 21.01 -13.48
N ILE A 315 0.89 19.80 -13.99
CA ILE A 315 -0.01 19.13 -14.95
C ILE A 315 -1.41 18.92 -14.34
N ILE A 316 -1.49 18.49 -13.07
CA ILE A 316 -2.77 18.31 -12.37
C ILE A 316 -3.52 19.64 -12.25
N GLN A 317 -2.83 20.73 -11.91
CA GLN A 317 -3.45 22.06 -11.79
C GLN A 317 -3.94 22.58 -13.13
N PHE A 318 -3.23 22.32 -14.24
CA PHE A 318 -3.71 22.61 -15.58
C PHE A 318 -5.03 21.87 -15.86
N PHE A 319 -5.04 20.54 -15.71
CA PHE A 319 -6.25 19.75 -15.99
C PHE A 319 -7.44 20.11 -15.10
N ARG A 320 -7.23 20.36 -13.80
CA ARG A 320 -8.31 20.74 -12.86
C ARG A 320 -8.90 22.12 -13.14
N ARG A 321 -8.13 23.05 -13.70
CA ARG A 321 -8.54 24.46 -13.89
C ARG A 321 -9.09 24.76 -15.28
N ILE A 322 -9.01 23.83 -16.24
CA ILE A 322 -9.54 23.99 -17.60
C ILE A 322 -11.07 24.07 -17.58
N ARG A 323 -11.64 25.03 -18.33
CA ARG A 323 -13.09 25.12 -18.57
C ARG A 323 -13.52 24.16 -19.69
N SER A 324 -14.77 23.70 -19.62
CA SER A 324 -15.43 22.97 -20.72
C SER A 324 -15.47 23.84 -21.99
N ARG A 325 -15.35 23.21 -23.17
CA ARG A 325 -15.42 23.88 -24.49
C ARG A 325 -16.79 24.51 -24.72
N HIS A 326 -17.83 23.98 -24.09
CA HIS A 326 -19.19 24.36 -24.38
C HIS A 326 -19.58 25.65 -23.66
N ASN A 327 -20.18 26.53 -24.46
CA ASN A 327 -20.37 27.94 -24.19
C ASN A 327 -21.19 28.18 -22.93
N GLN A 328 -20.85 29.30 -22.32
CA GLN A 328 -21.51 30.09 -21.29
C GLN A 328 -22.96 30.53 -21.67
N LYS A 329 -23.69 29.74 -22.48
CA LYS A 329 -24.99 30.06 -23.09
C LYS A 329 -26.02 28.92 -23.09
N GLN A 330 -25.71 27.72 -22.60
CA GLN A 330 -26.77 26.77 -22.27
C GLN A 330 -27.29 27.10 -20.86
N VAL A 331 -28.53 27.59 -20.81
CA VAL A 331 -29.35 27.68 -19.60
C VAL A 331 -29.27 26.33 -18.88
N SER A 332 -28.91 26.32 -17.59
CA SER A 332 -28.84 25.11 -16.76
C SER A 332 -29.99 24.16 -17.07
N ALA A 333 -29.78 22.84 -17.15
CA ALA A 333 -30.89 21.91 -17.36
C ALA A 333 -31.99 22.02 -16.30
N LEU A 334 -31.64 22.47 -15.09
CA LEU A 334 -32.61 22.87 -14.08
C LEU A 334 -33.45 24.07 -14.53
N HIS A 335 -32.81 25.11 -15.05
CA HIS A 335 -33.47 26.30 -15.56
C HIS A 335 -34.29 26.01 -16.82
N GLN A 336 -33.84 25.11 -17.71
CA GLN A 336 -34.65 24.62 -18.84
C GLN A 336 -35.87 23.82 -18.37
N ALA A 337 -35.71 22.97 -17.35
CA ALA A 337 -36.83 22.22 -16.76
C ALA A 337 -37.86 23.16 -16.10
N ILE A 338 -37.40 24.14 -15.32
CA ILE A 338 -38.27 25.17 -14.70
C ILE A 338 -38.95 26.02 -15.78
N PHE A 339 -38.23 26.38 -16.85
CA PHE A 339 -38.77 27.18 -17.95
C PHE A 339 -39.88 26.44 -18.71
N LYS A 340 -39.71 25.14 -18.97
CA LYS A 340 -40.76 24.29 -19.55
C LYS A 340 -41.99 24.15 -18.64
N LEU A 341 -41.79 24.10 -17.32
CA LEU A 341 -42.89 24.04 -16.35
C LEU A 341 -43.70 25.35 -16.28
N LYS A 342 -43.06 26.52 -16.42
CA LYS A 342 -43.72 27.84 -16.29
C LYS A 342 -44.32 28.42 -17.58
N GLN A 343 -44.08 27.84 -18.76
CA GLN A 343 -44.54 28.36 -20.07
C GLN A 343 -44.32 29.88 -20.30
N LEU A 344 -43.31 30.50 -19.69
CA LEU A 344 -43.02 31.93 -19.88
C LEU A 344 -42.28 32.14 -21.20
N PRO A 345 -42.54 33.22 -21.98
CA PRO A 345 -41.71 33.57 -23.12
C PRO A 345 -40.29 33.91 -22.66
N ILE A 346 -39.29 33.68 -23.53
CA ILE A 346 -37.88 33.98 -23.25
C ILE A 346 -37.70 35.51 -23.16
N THR A 347 -37.98 36.09 -22.01
CA THR A 347 -37.41 37.38 -21.63
C THR A 347 -36.10 37.10 -20.90
N LYS A 348 -35.03 37.74 -21.37
CA LYS A 348 -33.72 37.75 -20.72
C LYS A 348 -33.81 38.49 -19.38
N THR A 349 -34.51 37.94 -18.40
CA THR A 349 -34.40 38.38 -17.01
C THR A 349 -33.39 37.45 -16.35
N SER A 350 -32.16 37.94 -16.28
CA SER A 350 -31.09 37.42 -15.45
C SER A 350 -31.57 37.34 -14.00
N ILE A 351 -32.03 36.18 -13.56
CA ILE A 351 -32.02 35.84 -12.14
C ILE A 351 -30.55 35.59 -11.81
N GLU A 352 -29.89 36.67 -11.42
CA GLU A 352 -28.51 36.68 -10.97
C GLU A 352 -28.44 35.96 -9.61
N CYS A 353 -28.33 34.62 -9.62
CA CYS A 353 -27.86 33.87 -8.46
C CYS A 353 -26.33 34.00 -8.32
N ASP A 354 -25.80 35.24 -8.31
CA ASP A 354 -24.38 35.49 -8.01
C ASP A 354 -24.20 35.93 -6.55
N LYS A 355 -24.00 34.95 -5.67
CA LYS A 355 -23.07 35.16 -4.55
C LYS A 355 -21.66 34.81 -5.04
N LYS A 356 -20.95 35.84 -5.51
CA LYS A 356 -19.51 35.84 -5.83
C LYS A 356 -18.71 35.06 -4.78
N LYS A 357 -18.26 33.85 -5.10
CA LYS A 357 -17.15 33.19 -4.40
C LYS A 357 -15.83 33.73 -4.98
N LYS A 358 -14.95 34.21 -4.10
CA LYS A 358 -13.64 34.82 -4.42
C LYS A 358 -12.82 33.93 -5.37
N GLY A 359 -12.21 34.60 -6.35
CA GLY A 359 -11.59 34.08 -7.57
C GLY A 359 -10.70 32.85 -7.44
N GLN A 360 -11.10 31.77 -8.10
CA GLN A 360 -10.18 30.77 -8.61
C GLN A 360 -9.89 31.07 -10.08
N ILE A 361 -8.61 31.20 -10.43
CA ILE A 361 -8.15 31.40 -11.81
C ILE A 361 -8.51 30.15 -12.63
N LYS A 362 -9.47 30.28 -13.55
CA LYS A 362 -9.90 29.22 -14.48
C LYS A 362 -9.23 29.44 -15.85
N PHE A 363 -8.67 28.38 -16.44
CA PHE A 363 -8.02 28.45 -17.75
C PHE A 363 -9.02 28.24 -18.91
N PRO A 364 -8.77 28.86 -20.08
CA PRO A 364 -9.51 28.59 -21.29
C PRO A 364 -9.47 27.11 -21.72
N TRP A 365 -10.47 26.66 -22.48
CA TRP A 365 -10.56 25.29 -22.98
C TRP A 365 -9.32 24.86 -23.79
N TRP A 366 -8.75 25.74 -24.61
CA TRP A 366 -7.60 25.42 -25.47
C TRP A 366 -6.33 25.05 -24.68
N CYS A 367 -6.24 25.39 -23.39
CA CYS A 367 -5.14 24.97 -22.53
C CYS A 367 -5.06 23.44 -22.36
N ILE A 368 -6.10 22.70 -22.76
CA ILE A 368 -6.07 21.23 -22.81
C ILE A 368 -4.97 20.68 -23.73
N PHE A 369 -4.71 21.36 -24.86
CA PHE A 369 -3.67 20.94 -25.81
C PHE A 369 -2.28 21.10 -25.20
N PHE A 370 -2.05 22.19 -24.47
CA PHE A 370 -0.80 22.42 -23.73
C PHE A 370 -0.61 21.40 -22.61
N ALA A 371 -1.67 21.07 -21.86
CA ALA A 371 -1.60 20.06 -20.80
C ALA A 371 -1.21 18.67 -21.33
N TYR A 372 -1.82 18.24 -22.44
CA TYR A 372 -1.43 16.99 -23.10
C TYR A 372 -0.04 17.08 -23.76
N GLY A 373 0.32 18.23 -24.33
CA GLY A 373 1.64 18.47 -24.90
C GLY A 373 2.75 18.34 -23.87
N PHE A 374 2.61 18.97 -22.69
CA PHE A 374 3.56 18.81 -21.59
C PHE A 374 3.59 17.38 -21.07
N SER A 375 2.43 16.72 -20.94
CA SER A 375 2.37 15.32 -20.50
C SER A 375 3.15 14.40 -21.45
N LEU A 376 2.99 14.59 -22.76
CA LEU A 376 3.73 13.84 -23.78
C LEU A 376 5.23 14.13 -23.69
N LEU A 377 5.62 15.41 -23.63
CA LEU A 377 7.02 15.83 -23.54
C LEU A 377 7.73 15.20 -22.34
N PHE A 378 7.18 15.34 -21.13
CA PHE A 378 7.78 14.77 -19.92
C PHE A 378 7.89 13.25 -19.98
N THR A 379 6.90 12.58 -20.57
CA THR A 379 6.92 11.11 -20.71
C THR A 379 8.01 10.68 -21.70
N VAL A 380 8.09 11.31 -22.88
CA VAL A 380 9.09 10.98 -23.90
C VAL A 380 10.50 11.20 -23.39
N ILE A 381 10.74 12.32 -22.70
CA ILE A 381 12.03 12.61 -22.05
C ILE A 381 12.37 11.52 -21.03
N SER A 382 11.45 11.15 -20.14
CA SER A 382 11.68 10.07 -19.18
C SER A 382 11.98 8.74 -19.84
N ILE A 383 11.19 8.33 -20.84
CA ILE A 383 11.39 7.07 -21.56
C ILE A 383 12.78 7.03 -22.21
N PHE A 384 13.18 8.11 -22.87
CA PHE A 384 14.50 8.21 -23.48
C PHE A 384 15.62 7.97 -22.46
N PHE A 385 15.60 8.69 -21.34
CA PHE A 385 16.66 8.55 -20.33
C PHE A 385 16.60 7.22 -19.56
N ILE A 386 15.42 6.63 -19.38
CA ILE A 386 15.28 5.28 -18.80
C ILE A 386 15.93 4.24 -19.71
N ILE A 387 15.72 4.32 -21.03
CA ILE A 387 16.34 3.41 -22.00
C ILE A 387 17.86 3.59 -21.99
N VAL A 388 18.33 4.84 -22.05
CA VAL A 388 19.76 5.18 -22.03
C VAL A 388 20.44 4.60 -20.79
N LYS A 389 19.90 4.83 -19.59
CA LYS A 389 20.45 4.30 -18.33
C LYS A 389 20.28 2.79 -18.21
N GLY A 390 19.18 2.23 -18.72
CA GLY A 390 18.98 0.78 -18.77
C GLY A 390 20.04 0.06 -19.62
N ILE A 391 20.39 0.62 -20.77
CA ILE A 391 21.48 0.10 -21.63
C ILE A 391 22.83 0.17 -20.90
N GLU A 392 23.11 1.27 -20.20
CA GLU A 392 24.34 1.44 -19.42
C GLU A 392 24.47 0.39 -18.30
N PHE A 393 23.37 0.03 -17.64
CA PHE A 393 23.36 -1.00 -16.59
C PHE A 393 23.55 -2.42 -17.13
N GLY A 394 23.05 -2.69 -18.33
CA GLY A 394 22.93 -4.03 -18.88
C GLY A 394 21.83 -4.86 -18.21
N ASP A 395 21.37 -5.91 -18.91
CA ASP A 395 20.12 -6.60 -18.61
C ASP A 395 20.01 -7.14 -17.17
N LEU A 396 21.07 -7.74 -16.62
CA LEU A 396 21.05 -8.31 -15.27
C LEU A 396 20.87 -7.26 -14.17
N LYS A 397 21.52 -6.10 -14.28
CA LYS A 397 21.35 -5.00 -13.31
C LYS A 397 19.99 -4.34 -13.49
N THR A 398 19.53 -4.18 -14.73
CA THR A 398 18.18 -3.67 -15.03
C THR A 398 17.09 -4.56 -14.42
N GLN A 399 17.22 -5.89 -14.48
CA GLN A 399 16.28 -6.82 -13.86
C GLN A 399 16.22 -6.67 -12.33
N LYS A 400 17.38 -6.51 -11.68
CA LYS A 400 17.44 -6.26 -10.22
C LYS A 400 16.82 -4.92 -9.84
N TRP A 401 17.10 -3.88 -10.62
CA TRP A 401 16.49 -2.56 -10.45
C TRP A 401 14.97 -2.65 -10.57
N LEU A 402 14.47 -3.25 -11.66
CA LEU A 402 13.04 -3.38 -11.91
C LEU A 402 12.33 -4.17 -10.80
N THR A 403 12.91 -5.29 -10.35
CA THR A 403 12.34 -6.09 -9.25
C THR A 403 12.26 -5.26 -7.96
N SER A 404 13.28 -4.45 -7.67
CA SER A 404 13.24 -3.56 -6.50
C SER A 404 12.19 -2.46 -6.63
N LEU A 405 12.00 -1.92 -7.83
CA LEU A 405 11.01 -0.88 -8.11
C LEU A 405 9.58 -1.43 -8.01
N VAL A 406 9.33 -2.61 -8.58
CA VAL A 406 8.02 -3.30 -8.53
C VAL A 406 7.66 -3.66 -7.09
N SER A 407 8.60 -4.21 -6.33
CA SER A 407 8.39 -4.51 -4.90
C SER A 407 8.10 -3.24 -4.08
N GLY A 408 8.81 -2.15 -4.35
CA GLY A 408 8.57 -0.86 -3.69
C GLY A 408 7.20 -0.26 -4.02
N PHE A 409 6.78 -0.35 -5.29
CA PHE A 409 5.47 0.12 -5.74
C PHE A 409 4.31 -0.63 -5.08
N PHE A 410 4.38 -1.97 -5.02
CA PHE A 410 3.34 -2.76 -4.37
C PHE A 410 3.30 -2.54 -2.85
N SER A 411 4.46 -2.40 -2.19
CA SER A 411 4.53 -2.02 -0.77
C SER A 411 3.88 -0.65 -0.53
N SER A 412 4.13 0.32 -1.41
CA SER A 412 3.51 1.65 -1.33
C SER A 412 1.98 1.59 -1.48
N ILE A 413 1.46 0.85 -2.47
CA ILE A 413 0.02 0.74 -2.72
C ILE A 413 -0.72 -0.02 -1.62
N PHE A 414 -0.18 -1.13 -1.14
CA PHE A 414 -0.88 -1.99 -0.20
C PHE A 414 -0.68 -1.59 1.27
N LEU A 415 0.45 -0.97 1.62
CA LEU A 415 0.77 -0.62 3.00
C LEU A 415 0.72 0.89 3.23
N VAL A 416 1.58 1.66 2.55
CA VAL A 416 1.82 3.07 2.89
C VAL A 416 0.64 3.97 2.53
N GLN A 417 0.05 3.81 1.35
CA GLN A 417 -1.03 4.68 0.86
C GLN A 417 -2.32 4.54 1.69
N PRO A 418 -2.83 3.33 2.02
CA PRO A 418 -4.00 3.18 2.87
C PRO A 418 -3.79 3.78 4.27
N ILE A 419 -2.61 3.56 4.88
CA ILE A 419 -2.26 4.14 6.18
C ILE A 419 -2.32 5.67 6.10
N LYS A 420 -1.65 6.28 5.10
CA LYS A 420 -1.65 7.74 4.90
C LYS A 420 -3.07 8.31 4.75
N ILE A 421 -3.92 7.64 3.97
CA ILE A 421 -5.30 8.08 3.73
C ILE A 421 -6.12 8.04 5.03
N ILE A 422 -6.02 6.96 5.80
CA ILE A 422 -6.72 6.82 7.08
C ILE A 422 -6.20 7.86 8.07
N SER A 423 -4.89 8.03 8.20
CA SER A 423 -4.29 9.03 9.09
C SER A 423 -4.75 10.45 8.77
N VAL A 424 -4.73 10.87 7.49
CA VAL A 424 -5.22 12.20 7.09
C VAL A 424 -6.72 12.34 7.36
N ALA A 425 -7.51 11.31 7.12
CA ALA A 425 -8.95 11.34 7.38
C ALA A 425 -9.26 11.46 8.89
N VAL A 426 -8.52 10.75 9.74
CA VAL A 426 -8.65 10.81 11.21
C VAL A 426 -8.23 12.17 11.74
N ILE A 427 -7.07 12.69 11.31
CA ILE A 427 -6.58 14.02 11.71
C ILE A 427 -7.59 15.10 11.30
N PHE A 428 -8.11 15.04 10.08
CA PHE A 428 -9.12 15.98 9.61
C PHE A 428 -10.41 15.87 10.42
N ALA A 429 -10.91 14.65 10.68
CA ALA A 429 -12.13 14.44 11.46
C ALA A 429 -11.99 14.92 12.91
N TYR A 430 -10.78 14.87 13.48
CA TYR A 430 -10.50 15.35 14.83
C TYR A 430 -10.32 16.87 14.90
N ILE A 431 -9.57 17.46 13.96
CA ILE A 431 -9.19 18.89 13.99
C ILE A 431 -10.25 19.79 13.34
N ILE A 432 -10.88 19.37 12.25
CA ILE A 432 -11.83 20.17 11.47
C ILE A 432 -13.23 19.62 11.70
N ARG A 433 -13.84 20.03 12.81
CA ARG A 433 -15.25 19.74 13.14
C ARG A 433 -16.26 20.56 12.33
N LYS A 434 -15.82 21.51 11.50
CA LYS A 434 -16.73 22.26 10.62
C LYS A 434 -16.99 21.47 9.33
N PRO A 435 -18.21 20.99 9.08
CA PRO A 435 -18.53 20.29 7.86
C PRO A 435 -18.56 21.27 6.68
N ASP A 436 -17.69 21.08 5.69
CA ASP A 436 -17.70 21.84 4.42
C ASP A 436 -18.82 21.29 3.48
N ASN A 437 -20.00 20.99 4.02
CA ASN A 437 -21.14 20.41 3.30
C ASN A 437 -21.60 21.32 2.16
N ASP A 438 -21.43 22.63 2.31
CA ASP A 438 -21.81 23.63 1.33
C ASP A 438 -20.90 23.68 0.10
N LYS A 439 -19.67 23.14 0.16
CA LYS A 439 -18.83 22.99 -1.03
C LYS A 439 -19.26 21.81 -1.88
N GLU A 440 -19.55 20.67 -1.27
CA GLU A 440 -20.09 19.46 -1.93
C GLU A 440 -21.41 19.82 -2.64
N ALA A 441 -22.43 20.25 -1.90
CA ALA A 441 -23.74 20.58 -2.45
C ALA A 441 -23.76 21.80 -3.40
N ALA A 442 -22.69 22.60 -3.45
CA ALA A 442 -22.51 23.67 -4.45
C ALA A 442 -21.74 23.18 -5.68
N GLU A 443 -20.87 22.17 -5.55
CA GLU A 443 -20.12 21.57 -6.65
C GLU A 443 -20.98 20.60 -7.46
N TYR A 444 -21.84 19.81 -6.80
CA TYR A 444 -22.80 18.90 -7.45
C TYR A 444 -24.02 19.60 -8.03
N MET A 445 -24.26 20.85 -7.65
CA MET A 445 -25.38 21.67 -8.14
C MET A 445 -24.91 22.95 -8.83
N ASN A 446 -23.64 23.00 -9.22
CA ASN A 446 -23.19 24.00 -10.17
C ASN A 446 -23.82 23.65 -11.51
N ASP A 447 -24.57 24.59 -12.06
CA ASP A 447 -25.34 24.50 -13.31
C ASP A 447 -24.52 24.17 -14.58
N ASP A 448 -23.19 24.07 -14.45
CA ASP A 448 -22.21 23.82 -15.52
C ASP A 448 -21.95 22.31 -15.81
N VAL A 449 -22.85 21.38 -15.41
CA VAL A 449 -22.64 19.94 -15.66
C VAL A 449 -22.86 19.66 -17.15
N ASN A 450 -21.82 19.17 -17.84
CA ASN A 450 -21.91 18.70 -19.22
C ASN A 450 -22.85 17.48 -19.27
N LEU A 451 -24.11 17.70 -19.62
CA LEU A 451 -25.07 16.66 -19.93
C LEU A 451 -24.76 16.05 -21.31
N ALA A 452 -25.17 14.81 -21.53
CA ALA A 452 -25.08 14.21 -22.86
C ALA A 452 -25.85 15.08 -23.86
N HIS A 453 -25.27 15.33 -25.03
CA HIS A 453 -25.82 16.15 -26.12
C HIS A 453 -27.14 15.62 -26.72
N ASP A 454 -27.66 14.50 -26.21
CA ASP A 454 -28.73 13.76 -26.85
C ASP A 454 -30.07 13.88 -26.08
N GLU A 455 -30.13 14.64 -24.98
CA GLU A 455 -31.37 14.90 -24.23
C GLU A 455 -32.00 16.27 -24.54
N GLU A 456 -31.87 16.76 -25.78
CA GLU A 456 -32.70 17.86 -26.29
C GLU A 456 -34.12 17.40 -26.71
N TYR A 457 -34.64 16.38 -26.03
CA TYR A 457 -36.02 15.96 -26.13
C TYR A 457 -36.58 15.75 -24.72
N PHE A 458 -36.82 16.85 -24.01
CA PHE A 458 -37.89 16.75 -23.02
C PHE A 458 -39.15 16.56 -23.85
N PRO A 459 -39.91 15.46 -23.67
CA PRO A 459 -41.18 15.31 -24.34
C PRO A 459 -41.96 16.60 -24.08
N ALA A 460 -42.50 17.19 -25.15
CA ALA A 460 -43.59 18.14 -24.98
C ALA A 460 -44.60 17.46 -24.05
N ILE A 461 -45.22 18.23 -23.15
CA ILE A 461 -46.40 17.74 -22.45
C ILE A 461 -47.52 17.66 -23.50
N GLU A 462 -47.37 16.75 -24.47
CA GLU A 462 -48.48 16.17 -25.19
C GLU A 462 -49.35 15.52 -24.14
N ASP A 463 -50.65 15.69 -24.29
CA ASP A 463 -51.67 15.31 -23.34
C ASP A 463 -51.59 13.81 -23.02
N ILE A 464 -50.70 13.45 -22.09
CA ILE A 464 -50.69 12.16 -21.44
C ILE A 464 -51.98 12.18 -20.63
N SER A 465 -52.97 11.45 -21.16
CA SER A 465 -54.21 11.09 -20.49
C SER A 465 -53.95 10.94 -18.99
N PRO A 466 -54.78 11.57 -18.12
CA PRO A 466 -54.54 11.55 -16.68
C PRO A 466 -54.30 10.10 -16.28
N PHE A 467 -53.08 9.80 -15.85
CA PHE A 467 -52.76 8.50 -15.31
C PHE A 467 -53.68 8.39 -14.10
N ASN A 468 -54.74 7.60 -14.24
CA ASN A 468 -55.73 7.42 -13.18
C ASN A 468 -54.94 7.05 -11.94
N HIS A 469 -54.89 7.98 -10.96
CA HIS A 469 -54.55 7.67 -9.59
C HIS A 469 -55.64 6.73 -9.10
N ARG A 470 -55.52 5.44 -9.46
CA ARG A 470 -56.07 4.40 -8.62
C ARG A 470 -55.34 4.58 -7.30
N SER A 471 -56.07 5.11 -6.33
CA SER A 471 -55.83 4.91 -4.91
C SER A 471 -55.72 3.40 -4.68
N GLY A 472 -54.54 2.87 -4.95
CA GLY A 472 -54.17 1.50 -4.70
C GLY A 472 -53.67 1.46 -3.28
N ASN A 473 -54.59 1.25 -2.34
CA ASN A 473 -54.27 0.92 -0.95
C ASN A 473 -53.49 -0.39 -0.76
N ASN A 474 -52.95 -0.98 -1.84
CA ASN A 474 -52.02 -2.10 -1.77
C ASN A 474 -50.66 -1.63 -2.26
N THR A 475 -49.95 -0.90 -1.41
CA THR A 475 -48.49 -0.92 -1.46
C THR A 475 -48.08 -2.38 -1.27
N ASN A 476 -47.37 -2.97 -2.24
CA ASN A 476 -46.73 -4.29 -2.12
C ASN A 476 -45.69 -4.26 -1.00
N ARG A 477 -46.15 -4.24 0.25
CA ARG A 477 -45.35 -4.31 1.46
C ARG A 477 -45.08 -5.80 1.64
N LEU A 478 -43.81 -6.20 1.54
CA LEU A 478 -43.40 -7.58 1.77
C LEU A 478 -44.02 -8.10 3.06
N GLU A 479 -44.60 -9.30 3.01
CA GLU A 479 -45.20 -9.94 4.18
C GLU A 479 -44.12 -10.17 5.25
N GLU A 480 -44.49 -10.03 6.51
CA GLU A 480 -43.56 -10.12 7.65
C GLU A 480 -42.81 -11.47 7.70
N GLY A 481 -43.42 -12.54 7.19
CA GLY A 481 -42.82 -13.87 7.07
C GLY A 481 -41.68 -13.94 6.04
N GLU A 482 -41.80 -13.27 4.89
CA GLU A 482 -40.74 -13.25 3.87
C GLU A 482 -39.50 -12.48 4.36
N VAL A 483 -39.74 -11.39 5.10
CA VAL A 483 -38.69 -10.59 5.74
C VAL A 483 -37.94 -11.41 6.79
N ALA A 484 -38.65 -12.21 7.59
CA ALA A 484 -38.04 -13.08 8.60
C ALA A 484 -37.15 -14.17 7.97
N PHE A 485 -37.61 -14.83 6.90
CA PHE A 485 -36.84 -15.86 6.19
C PHE A 485 -35.54 -15.30 5.58
N ALA A 486 -35.62 -14.14 4.94
CA ALA A 486 -34.44 -13.48 4.36
C ALA A 486 -33.43 -13.04 5.44
N ARG A 487 -33.88 -12.64 6.63
CA ARG A 487 -33.01 -12.35 7.79
C ARG A 487 -32.23 -13.59 8.25
N GLU A 488 -32.88 -14.75 8.30
CA GLU A 488 -32.23 -16.00 8.68
C GLU A 488 -31.14 -16.40 7.68
N GLN A 489 -31.41 -16.31 6.38
CA GLN A 489 -30.41 -16.58 5.34
C GLN A 489 -29.19 -15.67 5.44
N ARG A 490 -29.41 -14.38 5.72
CA ARG A 490 -28.33 -13.42 5.91
C ARG A 490 -27.45 -13.79 7.10
N LEU A 491 -28.05 -14.20 8.22
CA LEU A 491 -27.30 -14.56 9.42
C LEU A 491 -26.31 -15.70 9.12
N LYS A 492 -26.77 -16.70 8.35
CA LYS A 492 -25.91 -17.80 7.82
C LYS A 492 -24.79 -17.26 6.92
N TYR A 493 -25.09 -16.33 6.00
CA TYR A 493 -24.09 -15.75 5.10
C TYR A 493 -23.01 -14.94 5.84
N VAL A 494 -23.40 -14.12 6.82
CA VAL A 494 -22.47 -13.31 7.63
C VAL A 494 -21.51 -14.20 8.44
N GLN A 495 -22.05 -15.27 9.06
CA GLN A 495 -21.24 -16.26 9.77
C GLN A 495 -20.25 -16.96 8.83
N MET A 496 -20.71 -17.40 7.65
CA MET A 496 -19.85 -18.04 6.66
C MET A 496 -18.71 -17.12 6.19
N TRP A 497 -18.99 -15.85 5.90
CA TRP A 497 -17.97 -14.91 5.43
C TRP A 497 -16.95 -14.54 6.52
N ALA A 498 -17.37 -14.52 7.79
CA ALA A 498 -16.47 -14.34 8.92
C ALA A 498 -15.47 -15.51 9.01
N ILE A 499 -15.95 -16.75 8.91
CA ILE A 499 -15.13 -17.97 8.91
C ILE A 499 -14.17 -17.98 7.71
N ILE A 500 -14.65 -17.68 6.50
CA ILE A 500 -13.80 -17.64 5.29
C ILE A 500 -12.67 -16.62 5.45
N ARG A 501 -12.97 -15.42 5.97
CA ARG A 501 -11.95 -14.38 6.18
C ARG A 501 -10.89 -14.81 7.19
N GLU A 502 -11.30 -15.51 8.25
CA GLU A 502 -10.39 -16.08 9.24
C GLU A 502 -9.48 -17.15 8.62
N ILE A 503 -10.04 -18.07 7.84
CA ILE A 503 -9.26 -19.08 7.09
C ILE A 503 -8.24 -18.40 6.15
N LEU A 504 -8.65 -17.38 5.39
CA LEU A 504 -7.75 -16.66 4.49
C LEU A 504 -6.59 -15.99 5.24
N ASN A 505 -6.83 -15.44 6.43
CA ASN A 505 -5.78 -14.87 7.26
C ASN A 505 -4.80 -15.95 7.73
N TYR A 506 -5.29 -17.11 8.19
CA TYR A 506 -4.44 -18.23 8.60
C TYR A 506 -3.60 -18.78 7.44
N VAL A 507 -4.19 -18.93 6.25
CA VAL A 507 -3.46 -19.35 5.05
C VAL A 507 -2.38 -18.33 4.69
N GLY A 508 -2.70 -17.03 4.72
CA GLY A 508 -1.73 -15.96 4.48
C GLY A 508 -0.57 -15.99 5.47
N TYR A 509 -0.85 -16.18 6.76
CA TYR A 509 0.16 -16.34 7.80
C TYR A 509 1.06 -17.56 7.55
N LEU A 510 0.46 -18.71 7.21
CA LEU A 510 1.20 -19.94 6.95
C LEU A 510 2.09 -19.81 5.71
N CYS A 511 1.61 -19.15 4.65
CA CYS A 511 2.41 -18.83 3.46
C CYS A 511 3.60 -17.93 3.81
N LEU A 512 3.41 -16.88 4.62
CA LEU A 512 4.51 -16.01 5.06
C LEU A 512 5.54 -16.80 5.89
N LEU A 513 5.08 -17.61 6.83
CA LEU A 513 5.93 -18.46 7.65
C LEU A 513 6.70 -19.48 6.78
N TYR A 514 6.05 -20.07 5.78
CA TYR A 514 6.68 -20.96 4.81
C TYR A 514 7.79 -20.27 4.02
N VAL A 515 7.53 -19.06 3.51
CA VAL A 515 8.53 -18.27 2.78
C VAL A 515 9.72 -17.94 3.66
N ILE A 516 9.50 -17.51 4.91
CA ILE A 516 10.58 -17.19 5.86
C ILE A 516 11.42 -18.43 6.17
N ILE A 517 10.79 -19.57 6.45
CA ILE A 517 11.49 -20.82 6.76
C ILE A 517 12.28 -21.32 5.54
N TYR A 518 11.66 -21.30 4.35
CA TYR A 518 12.30 -21.86 3.15
C TYR A 518 13.40 -20.94 2.60
N SER A 519 13.21 -19.61 2.65
CA SER A 519 14.23 -18.64 2.22
C SER A 519 15.52 -18.75 3.04
N ASN A 520 15.43 -19.17 4.30
CA ASN A 520 16.58 -19.30 5.19
C ASN A 520 17.18 -20.72 5.23
N LYS A 521 16.59 -21.69 4.50
CA LYS A 521 17.12 -23.05 4.43
C LYS A 521 18.03 -23.22 3.22
N ASN A 522 19.29 -23.56 3.48
CA ASN A 522 20.21 -24.02 2.44
C ASN A 522 20.05 -25.54 2.24
N GLN A 523 19.79 -25.97 1.00
CA GLN A 523 19.62 -27.39 0.65
C GLN A 523 20.86 -28.24 0.98
N ASN A 524 22.05 -27.64 0.92
CA ASN A 524 23.32 -28.35 1.13
C ASN A 524 23.80 -28.36 2.59
N ALA A 525 23.09 -27.69 3.51
CA ALA A 525 23.53 -27.58 4.91
C ALA A 525 23.72 -28.95 5.57
N PHE A 526 22.81 -29.89 5.33
CA PHE A 526 22.92 -31.26 5.85
C PHE A 526 24.16 -31.98 5.30
N LEU A 527 24.36 -31.93 3.98
CA LEU A 527 25.50 -32.57 3.32
C LEU A 527 26.84 -31.98 3.79
N GLN A 528 26.90 -30.67 4.02
CA GLN A 528 28.09 -30.00 4.52
C GLN A 528 28.44 -30.42 5.95
N VAL A 529 27.46 -30.48 6.85
CA VAL A 529 27.66 -30.98 8.22
C VAL A 529 28.06 -32.45 8.22
N GLN A 530 27.43 -33.27 7.39
CA GLN A 530 27.76 -34.68 7.26
C GLN A 530 29.19 -34.87 6.71
N HIS A 531 29.60 -34.07 5.73
CA HIS A 531 30.96 -34.07 5.21
C HIS A 531 31.97 -33.73 6.30
N LEU A 532 31.79 -32.64 7.04
CA LEU A 532 32.71 -32.25 8.12
C LEU A 532 32.79 -33.29 9.24
N ARG A 533 31.66 -33.90 9.62
CA ARG A 533 31.65 -35.00 10.61
C ARG A 533 32.47 -36.19 10.12
N ASN A 534 32.26 -36.61 8.88
CA ASN A 534 33.02 -37.74 8.33
C ASN A 534 34.50 -37.38 8.18
N PHE A 535 34.81 -36.17 7.70
CA PHE A 535 36.16 -35.69 7.49
C PHE A 535 37.00 -35.66 8.77
N PHE A 536 36.44 -35.22 9.90
CA PHE A 536 37.17 -35.15 11.17
C PHE A 536 37.04 -36.40 12.07
N LEU A 537 35.89 -37.10 12.03
CA LEU A 537 35.58 -38.15 13.01
C LEU A 537 35.64 -39.59 12.44
N ASN A 538 35.45 -39.76 11.14
CA ASN A 538 35.30 -41.08 10.50
C ASN A 538 36.27 -41.20 9.32
N THR A 539 37.52 -41.51 9.65
CA THR A 539 38.61 -41.63 8.68
C THR A 539 38.54 -42.98 7.99
N ARG A 540 38.93 -43.07 6.71
CA ARG A 540 38.88 -44.35 5.97
C ARG A 540 39.90 -45.40 6.47
N SER A 541 40.77 -45.04 7.41
CA SER A 541 41.72 -45.95 8.07
C SER A 541 41.08 -46.55 9.32
N THR A 542 40.94 -47.88 9.37
CA THR A 542 40.18 -48.59 10.43
C THR A 542 40.75 -48.46 11.84
N ASN A 543 42.01 -48.04 11.97
CA ASN A 543 42.74 -48.01 13.25
C ASN A 543 42.75 -46.64 13.94
N ASP A 544 42.35 -45.56 13.25
CA ASP A 544 42.51 -44.18 13.75
C ASP A 544 41.17 -43.40 13.79
N ASP A 545 40.03 -44.11 13.83
CA ASP A 545 38.71 -43.49 13.95
C ASP A 545 38.49 -42.88 15.33
N TYR A 546 38.10 -41.60 15.37
CA TYR A 546 37.86 -40.88 16.62
C TYR A 546 36.81 -41.56 17.51
N THR A 547 35.77 -42.12 16.90
CA THR A 547 34.66 -42.78 17.63
C THR A 547 35.05 -44.08 18.32
N LYS A 548 36.23 -44.64 18.03
CA LYS A 548 36.73 -45.89 18.61
C LYS A 548 37.88 -45.69 19.60
N ILE A 549 38.27 -44.43 19.86
CA ILE A 549 39.36 -44.10 20.79
C ILE A 549 38.92 -44.43 22.21
N SER A 550 39.69 -45.28 22.88
CA SER A 550 39.46 -45.68 24.28
C SER A 550 40.64 -45.37 25.19
N THR A 551 41.83 -45.10 24.65
CA THR A 551 43.06 -44.86 25.41
C THR A 551 43.67 -43.49 25.11
N MET A 552 44.41 -42.94 26.09
CA MET A 552 45.11 -41.66 25.94
C MET A 552 46.14 -41.67 24.81
N GLY A 553 46.87 -42.79 24.62
CA GLY A 553 47.85 -42.93 23.54
C GLY A 553 47.20 -42.87 22.15
N GLN A 554 46.05 -43.54 21.98
CA GLN A 554 45.27 -43.46 20.74
C GLN A 554 44.75 -42.03 20.48
N TYR A 555 44.34 -41.32 21.52
CA TYR A 555 43.90 -39.92 21.39
C TYR A 555 45.02 -39.01 20.87
N TRP A 556 46.22 -39.10 21.45
CA TRP A 556 47.36 -38.29 20.99
C TRP A 556 47.81 -38.67 19.57
N ASN A 557 47.82 -39.97 19.25
CA ASN A 557 48.12 -40.45 17.89
C ASN A 557 47.13 -39.89 16.87
N TRP A 558 45.82 -39.93 17.16
CA TRP A 558 44.79 -39.34 16.32
C TRP A 558 44.95 -37.82 16.17
N LEU A 559 45.24 -37.12 17.28
CA LEU A 559 45.36 -35.67 17.26
C LEU A 559 46.53 -35.20 16.38
N GLU A 560 47.69 -35.84 16.52
CA GLU A 560 48.90 -35.49 15.78
C GLU A 560 48.81 -35.89 14.29
N ASN A 561 48.41 -37.12 14.00
CA ASN A 561 48.48 -37.66 12.65
C ASN A 561 47.22 -37.42 11.81
N ASN A 562 46.04 -37.28 12.44
CA ASN A 562 44.79 -37.10 11.67
C ASN A 562 44.25 -35.67 11.80
N PHE A 563 44.06 -35.18 13.02
CA PHE A 563 43.39 -33.90 13.25
C PHE A 563 44.23 -32.70 12.78
N VAL A 564 45.51 -32.64 13.17
CA VAL A 564 46.43 -31.56 12.76
C VAL A 564 46.61 -31.53 11.25
N GLU A 565 46.75 -32.68 10.60
CA GLU A 565 46.84 -32.76 9.14
C GLU A 565 45.57 -32.26 8.44
N SER A 566 44.39 -32.53 9.03
CA SER A 566 43.09 -32.18 8.45
C SER A 566 42.77 -30.67 8.51
N ILE A 567 43.28 -29.95 9.51
CA ILE A 567 42.99 -28.51 9.72
C ILE A 567 43.64 -27.61 8.66
N ARG A 568 44.69 -28.09 7.98
CA ARG A 568 45.40 -27.31 6.96
C ARG A 568 45.55 -28.08 5.66
N ALA A 569 45.43 -27.38 4.55
CA ALA A 569 45.72 -27.92 3.23
C ALA A 569 47.15 -28.48 3.18
N GLN A 570 47.26 -29.79 2.92
CA GLN A 570 48.54 -30.47 2.75
C GLN A 570 49.05 -30.33 1.31
N GLN A 571 50.29 -30.77 1.10
CA GLN A 571 50.90 -30.85 -0.23
C GLN A 571 50.04 -31.70 -1.18
N TRP A 572 50.19 -31.43 -2.47
CA TRP A 572 49.56 -32.23 -3.50
C TRP A 572 50.25 -33.60 -3.64
N TYR A 573 49.57 -34.55 -4.29
CA TYR A 573 50.09 -35.91 -4.51
C TYR A 573 51.43 -35.93 -5.29
N ASN A 574 51.72 -34.86 -6.03
CA ASN A 574 52.94 -34.64 -6.79
C ASN A 574 54.01 -33.85 -6.00
N GLY A 575 53.79 -33.59 -4.70
CA GLY A 575 54.71 -32.84 -3.84
C GLY A 575 54.61 -31.31 -3.99
N ASP A 576 53.73 -30.80 -4.85
CA ASP A 576 53.58 -29.35 -5.01
C ASP A 576 52.96 -28.70 -3.76
N PRO A 577 53.41 -27.49 -3.37
CA PRO A 577 52.80 -26.76 -2.27
C PRO A 577 51.40 -26.26 -2.64
N PRO A 578 50.45 -26.20 -1.68
CA PRO A 578 49.08 -25.75 -1.91
C PRO A 578 48.99 -24.21 -2.03
N ARG A 579 49.43 -23.68 -3.18
CA ARG A 579 49.43 -22.24 -3.49
C ARG A 579 48.01 -21.67 -3.43
N ASN A 580 47.84 -20.48 -2.82
CA ASN A 580 46.57 -19.77 -2.62
C ASN A 580 45.51 -20.50 -1.76
N LEU A 581 45.88 -21.58 -1.07
CA LEU A 581 45.00 -22.32 -0.16
C LEU A 581 45.36 -22.11 1.31
N SER A 582 46.04 -21.00 1.63
CA SER A 582 46.37 -20.63 3.00
C SER A 582 45.10 -20.41 3.82
N GLY A 583 44.85 -21.29 4.80
CA GLY A 583 43.66 -21.27 5.64
C GLY A 583 42.50 -22.12 5.13
N TYR A 584 42.71 -22.98 4.14
CA TYR A 584 41.76 -24.04 3.79
C TYR A 584 42.07 -25.33 4.57
N LEU A 585 41.03 -26.13 4.84
CA LEU A 585 41.16 -27.49 5.36
C LEU A 585 41.85 -28.40 4.32
N ASN A 586 42.25 -29.60 4.73
CA ASN A 586 42.85 -30.57 3.82
C ASN A 586 41.89 -31.11 2.74
N ASP A 587 40.60 -30.81 2.86
CA ASP A 587 39.62 -31.01 1.78
C ASP A 587 39.77 -30.00 0.62
N LYS A 588 40.63 -28.97 0.79
CA LYS A 588 40.95 -27.92 -0.19
C LYS A 588 39.74 -27.10 -0.65
N THR A 589 38.62 -27.16 0.06
CA THR A 589 37.35 -26.52 -0.30
C THR A 589 36.78 -25.67 0.82
N ASN A 590 36.80 -26.16 2.06
CA ASN A 590 36.31 -25.42 3.21
C ASN A 590 37.41 -24.54 3.80
N ARG A 591 37.06 -23.29 4.11
CA ARG A 591 37.99 -22.33 4.72
C ARG A 591 37.88 -22.36 6.23
N PHE A 592 39.02 -22.54 6.89
CA PHE A 592 39.16 -22.47 8.33
C PHE A 592 39.27 -21.00 8.80
N ILE A 593 38.49 -20.63 9.81
CA ILE A 593 38.46 -19.27 10.36
C ILE A 593 39.11 -19.30 11.74
N GLY A 594 40.17 -18.50 11.93
CA GLY A 594 40.88 -18.40 13.19
C GLY A 594 41.87 -19.55 13.41
N TRP A 595 41.86 -20.13 14.61
CA TRP A 595 42.74 -21.21 15.03
C TRP A 595 41.98 -22.27 15.84
N ALA A 596 42.47 -23.51 15.80
CA ALA A 596 41.94 -24.57 16.64
C ALA A 596 42.36 -24.32 18.09
N THR A 597 41.42 -24.44 19.02
CA THR A 597 41.66 -24.17 20.45
C THR A 597 41.39 -25.43 21.25
N MET A 598 42.38 -25.93 21.98
CA MET A 598 42.21 -27.01 22.93
C MET A 598 41.87 -26.41 24.30
N ARG A 599 40.90 -27.02 24.99
CA ARG A 599 40.56 -26.69 26.38
C ARG A 599 40.68 -27.94 27.23
N GLN A 600 41.19 -27.77 28.43
CA GLN A 600 41.36 -28.84 29.39
C GLN A 600 40.76 -28.44 30.73
N LEU A 601 39.97 -29.35 31.30
CA LEU A 601 39.49 -29.26 32.67
C LEU A 601 40.31 -30.22 33.53
N ARG A 602 40.51 -29.85 34.80
CA ARG A 602 41.30 -30.67 35.72
C ARG A 602 40.72 -30.59 37.13
N ILE A 603 41.01 -31.61 37.92
CA ILE A 603 40.52 -31.78 39.28
C ILE A 603 41.69 -31.61 40.24
N LYS A 604 41.42 -31.08 41.43
CA LYS A 604 42.44 -30.91 42.48
C LYS A 604 43.01 -32.28 42.92
N PRO A 605 44.34 -32.42 43.08
CA PRO A 605 44.93 -33.67 43.59
C PRO A 605 44.45 -33.97 45.02
N GLN A 606 44.28 -35.25 45.36
CA GLN A 606 43.85 -35.75 46.68
C GLN A 606 42.45 -35.30 47.13
N SER A 607 41.52 -35.16 46.20
CA SER A 607 40.15 -34.75 46.53
C SER A 607 39.30 -35.84 47.19
N CYS A 608 39.80 -37.08 47.32
CA CYS A 608 39.09 -38.21 47.92
C CYS A 608 39.74 -38.74 49.21
N HIS A 609 38.93 -39.37 50.07
CA HIS A 609 39.41 -40.03 51.28
C HIS A 609 39.83 -41.47 50.98
N ILE A 610 41.13 -41.76 51.08
CA ILE A 610 41.67 -43.11 50.94
C ILE A 610 41.54 -43.82 52.30
N GLN A 611 40.79 -44.93 52.35
CA GLN A 611 40.81 -45.80 53.55
C GLN A 611 42.19 -46.46 53.69
N HIS A 612 42.68 -46.54 54.92
CA HIS A 612 44.07 -46.80 55.34
C HIS A 612 44.76 -48.12 54.88
N MET A 613 44.20 -48.88 53.94
CA MET A 613 44.75 -50.17 53.45
C MET A 613 44.76 -50.28 51.90
N ALA A 614 45.16 -49.22 51.20
CA ALA A 614 45.45 -49.30 49.77
C ALA A 614 46.85 -48.77 49.46
N ILE A 615 47.61 -49.51 48.66
CA ILE A 615 49.00 -49.22 48.23
C ILE A 615 49.06 -48.05 47.21
N GLN A 616 47.90 -47.49 46.84
CA GLN A 616 47.79 -46.45 45.82
C GLN A 616 47.62 -45.07 46.49
N SER A 617 48.62 -44.20 46.31
CA SER A 617 48.73 -42.89 46.98
C SER A 617 47.89 -41.78 46.35
N GLU A 618 47.23 -42.04 45.22
CA GLU A 618 46.48 -41.04 44.46
C GLU A 618 45.10 -41.56 44.10
N CYS A 619 44.07 -40.80 44.46
CA CYS A 619 42.70 -41.05 44.06
C CYS A 619 42.02 -39.72 43.68
N GLN A 620 41.12 -39.79 42.70
CA GLN A 620 40.47 -38.65 42.07
C GLN A 620 38.97 -38.94 41.95
N TYR A 621 38.13 -38.00 42.39
CA TYR A 621 36.69 -38.05 42.14
C TYR A 621 36.35 -37.64 40.70
N ASP A 622 35.14 -37.95 40.26
CA ASP A 622 34.60 -37.40 39.01
C ASP A 622 34.59 -35.87 39.03
N TYR A 623 34.69 -35.28 37.84
CA TYR A 623 34.69 -33.83 37.71
C TYR A 623 33.37 -33.22 38.19
N SER A 624 33.49 -32.19 39.02
CA SER A 624 32.40 -31.33 39.47
C SER A 624 32.86 -29.88 39.49
N LEU A 625 31.90 -28.94 39.49
CA LEU A 625 32.25 -27.53 39.59
C LEU A 625 32.97 -27.16 40.91
N LEU A 626 32.78 -27.98 41.95
CA LEU A 626 33.31 -27.78 43.30
C LEU A 626 34.77 -28.26 43.43
N ASN A 627 35.13 -29.36 42.77
CA ASN A 627 36.48 -29.95 42.83
C ASN A 627 37.38 -29.54 41.64
N ASN A 628 36.94 -28.62 40.78
CA ASN A 628 37.72 -28.05 39.69
C ASN A 628 39.01 -27.36 40.20
N GLU A 629 40.13 -27.65 39.53
CA GLU A 629 41.43 -27.03 39.79
C GLU A 629 41.49 -25.64 39.16
N LYS A 630 41.76 -24.62 39.98
CA LYS A 630 41.79 -23.20 39.57
C LYS A 630 43.19 -22.57 39.69
N GLY A 631 44.20 -23.35 40.08
CA GLY A 631 45.59 -22.88 40.17
C GLY A 631 46.23 -22.65 38.79
N SER A 632 47.24 -21.78 38.77
CA SER A 632 48.12 -21.58 37.61
C SER A 632 49.42 -22.36 37.81
N PHE A 633 49.89 -23.01 36.75
CA PHE A 633 51.02 -23.95 36.79
C PHE A 633 52.10 -23.54 35.78
N GLN A 634 53.32 -24.06 35.96
CA GLN A 634 54.34 -24.01 34.93
C GLN A 634 54.14 -25.15 33.91
N PRO A 635 54.71 -25.04 32.70
CA PRO A 635 54.67 -26.11 31.72
C PRO A 635 55.13 -27.44 32.31
N GLY A 636 54.35 -28.49 32.05
CA GLY A 636 54.54 -29.81 32.69
C GLY A 636 53.80 -29.98 34.03
N TRP A 637 52.91 -29.06 34.39
CA TRP A 637 52.08 -29.11 35.62
C TRP A 637 52.86 -29.01 36.93
N ASN A 638 54.04 -28.40 36.90
CA ASN A 638 54.88 -28.23 38.07
C ASN A 638 54.50 -26.98 38.86
N LEU A 639 54.59 -27.09 40.19
CA LEU A 639 54.31 -26.02 41.17
C LEU A 639 55.56 -25.21 41.54
N THR A 640 56.77 -25.70 41.22
CA THR A 640 58.04 -25.12 41.66
C THR A 640 58.70 -24.27 40.57
N ASN A 641 59.25 -23.11 40.96
CA ASN A 641 59.99 -22.16 40.10
C ASN A 641 61.39 -22.66 39.68
N GLN A 642 61.67 -23.95 39.74
CA GLN A 642 63.01 -24.51 39.50
C GLN A 642 63.15 -25.13 38.11
N THR A 643 62.78 -24.37 37.07
CA THR A 643 63.13 -24.76 35.69
C THR A 643 63.85 -23.60 35.01
N ASN A 644 65.13 -23.81 34.66
CA ASN A 644 65.93 -22.89 33.84
C ASN A 644 65.52 -22.90 32.34
N GLN A 645 64.30 -23.36 32.02
CA GLN A 645 63.82 -23.49 30.65
C GLN A 645 62.92 -22.30 30.29
N ILE A 646 63.33 -21.55 29.27
CA ILE A 646 62.58 -20.41 28.75
C ILE A 646 61.51 -20.94 27.78
N TYR A 647 60.26 -20.95 28.21
CA TYR A 647 59.11 -21.31 27.37
C TYR A 647 58.57 -20.10 26.60
N SER A 648 57.94 -20.33 25.45
CA SER A 648 57.24 -19.27 24.73
C SER A 648 56.01 -18.78 25.51
N SER A 649 55.64 -17.51 25.30
CA SER A 649 54.51 -16.87 26.00
C SER A 649 53.19 -17.62 25.80
N SER A 650 52.96 -18.20 24.61
CA SER A 650 51.77 -19.00 24.31
C SER A 650 51.71 -20.31 25.09
N ILE A 651 52.86 -20.97 25.29
CA ILE A 651 52.93 -22.21 26.07
C ILE A 651 52.70 -21.89 27.54
N GLN A 652 53.34 -20.84 28.08
CA GLN A 652 53.11 -20.41 29.46
C GLN A 652 51.64 -20.06 29.73
N GLN A 653 50.99 -19.38 28.78
CA GLN A 653 49.58 -19.02 28.89
C GLN A 653 48.64 -20.25 28.93
N ALA A 654 49.02 -21.38 28.31
CA ALA A 654 48.22 -22.61 28.32
C ALA A 654 48.15 -23.30 29.70
N PHE A 655 49.08 -23.01 30.61
CA PHE A 655 49.10 -23.56 31.98
C PHE A 655 48.54 -22.59 33.04
N ILE A 656 48.09 -21.40 32.62
CA ILE A 656 47.42 -20.42 33.48
C ILE A 656 45.92 -20.65 33.44
N TYR A 657 45.28 -20.74 34.62
CA TYR A 657 43.83 -20.90 34.69
C TYR A 657 43.11 -19.64 34.23
N GLN A 658 42.04 -19.82 33.45
CA GLN A 658 41.17 -18.75 32.98
C GLN A 658 39.70 -19.09 33.27
N THR A 659 38.91 -18.13 33.71
CA THR A 659 37.48 -18.34 33.95
C THR A 659 36.69 -18.33 32.63
N GLY A 660 35.47 -18.86 32.67
CA GLY A 660 34.55 -18.81 31.52
C GLY A 660 34.23 -17.39 31.07
N ASP A 661 34.20 -16.44 32.01
CA ASP A 661 33.98 -15.02 31.76
C ASP A 661 35.18 -14.36 31.07
N ASP A 662 36.41 -14.70 31.51
CA ASP A 662 37.65 -14.24 30.86
C ASP A 662 37.72 -14.71 29.39
N LEU A 663 37.24 -15.93 29.14
CA LEU A 663 37.18 -16.55 27.81
C LEU A 663 35.93 -16.15 27.01
N LYS A 664 34.97 -15.42 27.60
CA LYS A 664 33.67 -15.08 27.01
C LYS A 664 32.92 -16.30 26.45
N THR A 665 32.89 -17.39 27.20
CA THR A 665 32.28 -18.66 26.73
C THR A 665 31.26 -19.26 27.68
N TYR A 666 30.31 -20.01 27.13
CA TYR A 666 29.27 -20.72 27.87
C TYR A 666 29.71 -22.14 28.25
N ILE A 667 29.18 -22.65 29.37
CA ILE A 667 29.37 -24.03 29.82
C ILE A 667 28.65 -24.97 28.86
N SER A 668 29.36 -25.95 28.31
CA SER A 668 28.78 -27.03 27.50
C SER A 668 28.46 -28.24 28.37
N THR A 669 27.25 -28.78 28.27
CA THR A 669 26.89 -30.07 28.87
C THR A 669 27.23 -31.19 27.90
N GLY A 670 27.96 -32.19 28.37
CA GLY A 670 28.32 -33.39 27.62
C GLY A 670 28.18 -34.61 28.51
N LYS A 671 27.96 -35.77 27.89
CA LYS A 671 28.04 -37.06 28.57
C LYS A 671 29.47 -37.57 28.38
N PHE A 672 30.14 -37.89 29.48
CA PHE A 672 31.39 -38.67 29.44
C PHE A 672 31.06 -40.12 29.10
#